data_AF-A0A364L1G7-F1
#
_entry.id   AF-A0A364L1G7-F1
#
_cell.length_a   1.000
_cell.length_b   1.000
_cell.length_c   1.000
_cell.angle_alpha   90.00
_cell.angle_beta   90.00
_cell.angle_gamma   90.00
#
_symmetry.space_group_name_H-M   'P 1'
#
loop_
_entity.id
_entity.type
_entity.pdbx_description
1 polymer ?
#
loop_
_entity_poly.entity_id
_entity_poly.type
_entity_poly.pdbx_seq_one_letter_code
_entity_poly.pdbx_strand_id
1 'polypeptide(L)'
;MLATEIVQLQPNHLPSDYKGHNNGNIFTNKQQIFFLPWPRPTPVPVEHVHTEEQNEKFEEKQVQLLPQLLQLRTQKQPQQVICPYTARLKAEEVMSIVEGYGYHEKKGPTGEGWLGRASFTPRVQKHIVANEIIPMVLPAFPMKSNNRMDKVLGALPDLGEELGLARLNNLCSDIKAIYPPGALVVIVTDGLCYNGIYNGAEISKEEYTQLCDKARSELHRRYGRPGFDVDKFLKSDEDYLRTYNGYDKFMKVDLRFSPVTKNCPGPKQYKKKVKLVAKSMIVRGVEFAELVRQIYPDSLRLSIHPSSGQTKLSCPLIPQPNSFSMSPWHSTVSVTKDGTFVTAHKSQHRQDCNYTLVHKDDQPYYFREKSVLFQWEKTNVEFEHGYNQHLIIREVPVQKEECANELVANDDQTNNRAGELSEDALDKLAQLAILHKSVKFEPTALPFGEPQLEAAVEGYLREDDVFTPSFLQVIYVRLNEETDSIISPSDLTSYGTKTVLMGSATLPPGPYFLSSEGHVYQALKLFADTQDAFSQSLIVNTADGSYSPLLAALPGVDSAVAVPSRLYFTKNSSQPLAGVRLAVKDIFDIEGIHTSAGSRAWYHFHPPANATSPVVTALIDAGAVIVGKVKTSQFANGQLATADWVDYHSPFNPRGDGYQQPFSSSTGAGVGIASYDWLDIALGTDTGGSIRFPSQANGVFGIRASHGSANLEKVVPLAPQFDTAGLIARDPGVWETASQIIYSDTEFNWSDYPRRIQTVFNAPLDASDQVDAMVEAFLHKLAQHLSASLINLDIPSLWTETHPSNMSSDLVEAIEKIYPTVIGIEQARLVRDPFYADYKAQHSGRLPFVNPAPRIRWGYGDSLPNGTLEEALTNRTAFQSWIASNLLKSDNRSCSDSLLVYVEPASRAPLYRDYYRDEPTIPFGSGANMISVYAGVPDMVVPIGEKTYVSQVTGLEEMSPVSVDLVAARGCDGMLFQLINELVQVGILREVKAGRSLVSGGNILF
;
A
#
# COMPACT_ATOMS: atom_id res chain seq x y z
N MET A 1 -11.64 -12.86 11.89
CA MET A 1 -10.59 -11.82 11.74
C MET A 1 -10.35 -11.70 10.24
N LEU A 2 -11.08 -10.80 9.58
CA LEU A 2 -11.27 -10.85 8.13
C LEU A 2 -10.91 -9.52 7.51
N ALA A 3 -9.78 -9.54 6.82
CA ALA A 3 -9.38 -8.50 5.90
C ALA A 3 -10.16 -8.67 4.59
N THR A 4 -10.41 -7.55 3.96
CA THR A 4 -11.18 -7.34 2.74
C THR A 4 -10.32 -7.72 1.52
N GLU A 5 -10.74 -8.66 0.68
CA GLU A 5 -10.02 -9.06 -0.55
C GLU A 5 -10.47 -8.21 -1.74
N ILE A 6 -9.56 -7.76 -2.62
CA ILE A 6 -9.88 -7.02 -3.86
C ILE A 6 -9.56 -7.90 -5.07
N VAL A 7 -10.57 -8.27 -5.85
CA VAL A 7 -10.46 -9.08 -7.08
C VAL A 7 -10.64 -8.17 -8.31
N GLN A 8 -9.75 -8.27 -9.31
CA GLN A 8 -9.96 -7.61 -10.62
C GLN A 8 -10.78 -8.52 -11.54
N LEU A 9 -12.01 -8.11 -11.90
CA LEU A 9 -12.73 -8.74 -13.00
C LEU A 9 -12.09 -8.31 -14.32
N GLN A 10 -12.19 -9.17 -15.32
CA GLN A 10 -11.52 -8.98 -16.60
C GLN A 10 -12.17 -7.92 -17.51
N PRO A 11 -11.41 -7.31 -18.43
CA PRO A 11 -11.92 -6.28 -19.31
C PRO A 11 -12.54 -6.86 -20.59
N ASN A 12 -13.87 -7.03 -20.62
CA ASN A 12 -14.58 -7.22 -21.89
C ASN A 12 -15.13 -5.90 -22.47
N HIS A 13 -14.54 -5.54 -23.62
CA HIS A 13 -15.04 -4.67 -24.69
C HIS A 13 -16.16 -3.69 -24.28
N LEU A 14 -15.79 -2.62 -23.56
CA LEU A 14 -16.42 -1.35 -23.89
C LEU A 14 -16.23 -1.14 -25.41
N PRO A 15 -17.23 -0.61 -26.14
CA PRO A 15 -17.06 -0.28 -27.55
C PRO A 15 -15.72 0.43 -27.74
N SER A 16 -14.97 0.11 -28.82
CA SER A 16 -13.60 0.59 -29.07
C SER A 16 -13.41 2.12 -29.01
N ASP A 17 -14.52 2.84 -28.93
CA ASP A 17 -14.67 4.28 -28.75
C ASP A 17 -14.50 4.76 -27.28
N TYR A 18 -14.48 3.87 -26.28
CA TYR A 18 -14.33 4.22 -24.86
C TYR A 18 -12.94 3.89 -24.32
N LYS A 19 -12.14 4.93 -24.06
CA LYS A 19 -10.84 4.83 -23.41
C LYS A 19 -10.87 5.63 -22.11
N GLY A 20 -10.97 4.95 -20.97
CA GLY A 20 -10.53 5.48 -19.68
C GLY A 20 -9.10 5.01 -19.45
N HIS A 21 -8.16 5.92 -19.24
CA HIS A 21 -6.76 5.56 -19.00
C HIS A 21 -6.57 5.40 -17.50
N ASN A 22 -6.18 4.21 -17.02
CA ASN A 22 -5.87 3.93 -15.61
C ASN A 22 -5.23 5.11 -14.84
N ASN A 23 -5.76 5.44 -13.65
CA ASN A 23 -5.04 5.50 -12.35
C ASN A 23 -5.90 6.11 -11.22
N GLY A 24 -6.20 5.33 -10.17
CA GLY A 24 -6.37 5.85 -8.80
C GLY A 24 -7.76 5.81 -8.14
N ASN A 25 -7.71 5.57 -6.82
CA ASN A 25 -8.78 5.40 -5.81
C ASN A 25 -10.01 6.32 -5.90
N ILE A 26 -11.16 5.76 -5.49
CA ILE A 26 -12.48 6.41 -5.54
C ILE A 26 -12.74 7.40 -4.38
N PHE A 27 -12.08 7.33 -3.22
CA PHE A 27 -12.16 8.40 -2.21
C PHE A 27 -10.90 8.46 -1.32
N THR A 28 -9.89 9.22 -1.73
CA THR A 28 -8.83 9.70 -0.83
C THR A 28 -9.05 11.20 -0.53
N ASN A 29 -8.69 11.65 0.66
CA ASN A 29 -9.10 12.91 1.31
C ASN A 29 -8.68 14.24 0.61
N LYS A 30 -9.10 14.50 -0.63
CA LYS A 30 -9.38 15.84 -1.21
C LYS A 30 -10.41 15.68 -2.33
N GLN A 31 -11.70 15.88 -2.05
CA GLN A 31 -12.76 15.79 -3.06
C GLN A 31 -12.46 16.73 -4.24
N GLN A 32 -12.28 16.19 -5.46
CA GLN A 32 -12.18 16.94 -6.73
C GLN A 32 -13.56 17.11 -7.40
N ILE A 33 -14.62 16.74 -6.68
CA ILE A 33 -16.01 16.90 -7.08
C ILE A 33 -16.67 17.78 -6.04
N PHE A 34 -17.23 18.91 -6.47
CA PHE A 34 -17.97 19.82 -5.60
C PHE A 34 -19.45 19.80 -5.94
N PHE A 35 -20.28 19.73 -4.90
CA PHE A 35 -21.72 19.90 -5.01
C PHE A 35 -22.07 21.33 -4.68
N LEU A 36 -22.68 22.04 -5.62
CA LEU A 36 -23.17 23.39 -5.37
C LEU A 36 -24.69 23.42 -5.55
N PRO A 37 -25.44 23.73 -4.48
CA PRO A 37 -26.81 24.20 -4.65
C PRO A 37 -26.78 25.54 -5.39
N TRP A 38 -27.92 25.92 -5.95
CA TRP A 38 -28.16 27.22 -6.56
C TRP A 38 -27.37 28.39 -5.91
N PRO A 39 -26.41 29.02 -6.63
CA PRO A 39 -25.74 30.22 -6.13
C PRO A 39 -26.67 31.43 -6.28
N ARG A 40 -26.87 32.23 -5.23
CA ARG A 40 -27.40 33.59 -5.40
C ARG A 40 -26.28 34.49 -5.92
N PRO A 41 -26.40 35.13 -7.10
CA PRO A 41 -25.57 36.29 -7.41
C PRO A 41 -26.02 37.44 -6.49
N THR A 42 -25.03 38.14 -5.93
CA THR A 42 -25.06 39.33 -5.06
C THR A 42 -26.39 40.10 -5.08
N PRO A 43 -26.93 40.52 -3.92
CA PRO A 43 -28.22 41.18 -3.85
C PRO A 43 -28.20 42.50 -4.66
N VAL A 44 -29.09 42.59 -5.64
CA VAL A 44 -29.65 43.88 -6.05
C VAL A 44 -30.75 44.17 -5.00
N PRO A 45 -30.80 45.36 -4.41
CA PRO A 45 -31.72 45.64 -3.30
C PRO A 45 -33.16 45.51 -3.79
N VAL A 46 -33.92 44.61 -3.17
CA VAL A 46 -35.37 44.54 -3.34
C VAL A 46 -35.99 44.60 -1.96
N GLU A 47 -36.75 45.66 -1.73
CA GLU A 47 -37.52 45.90 -0.51
C GLU A 47 -38.61 44.82 -0.34
N HIS A 48 -38.66 44.28 0.89
CA HIS A 48 -39.78 43.57 1.52
C HIS A 48 -40.12 42.13 1.06
N VAL A 49 -39.75 41.15 1.91
CA VAL A 49 -40.60 40.44 2.90
C VAL A 49 -39.96 39.06 3.13
N HIS A 50 -39.08 38.96 4.14
CA HIS A 50 -38.81 37.81 5.03
C HIS A 50 -37.71 38.25 6.02
N THR A 51 -37.80 37.80 7.27
CA THR A 51 -36.93 38.21 8.40
C THR A 51 -35.44 38.02 8.11
N GLU A 52 -34.63 39.07 8.31
CA GLU A 52 -33.18 39.12 8.03
C GLU A 52 -32.41 37.91 8.61
N GLU A 53 -32.81 37.43 9.79
CA GLU A 53 -32.10 36.38 10.53
C GLU A 53 -32.10 34.99 9.87
N GLN A 54 -33.11 34.67 9.04
CA GLN A 54 -33.17 33.38 8.32
C GLN A 54 -32.42 33.42 6.97
N ASN A 55 -32.28 34.60 6.36
CA ASN A 55 -31.49 34.77 5.16
C ASN A 55 -29.99 34.89 5.51
N GLU A 56 -29.62 35.55 6.61
CA GLU A 56 -28.22 35.67 7.05
C GLU A 56 -27.60 34.33 7.42
N LYS A 57 -28.30 33.44 8.15
CA LYS A 57 -27.77 32.11 8.51
C LYS A 57 -27.55 31.18 7.30
N PHE A 58 -28.32 31.34 6.23
CA PHE A 58 -28.15 30.56 5.00
C PHE A 58 -27.10 31.18 4.06
N GLU A 59 -27.00 32.52 4.02
CA GLU A 59 -25.98 33.25 3.27
C GLU A 59 -24.58 33.09 3.89
N GLU A 60 -24.43 33.15 5.22
CA GLU A 60 -23.12 32.91 5.88
C GLU A 60 -22.56 31.51 5.63
N LYS A 61 -23.42 30.48 5.51
CA LYS A 61 -22.98 29.08 5.25
C LYS A 61 -22.70 28.78 3.77
N GLN A 62 -23.42 29.39 2.82
CA GLN A 62 -23.09 29.24 1.38
C GLN A 62 -21.94 30.13 0.92
N VAL A 63 -21.75 31.30 1.55
CA VAL A 63 -20.67 32.26 1.21
C VAL A 63 -19.30 31.80 1.73
N GLN A 64 -19.19 30.77 2.57
CA GLN A 64 -17.90 30.20 2.98
C GLN A 64 -17.23 29.30 1.91
N LEU A 65 -17.99 28.73 0.96
CA LEU A 65 -17.45 27.81 -0.07
C LEU A 65 -16.97 28.53 -1.34
N LEU A 66 -17.58 29.66 -1.69
CA LEU A 66 -17.20 30.43 -2.89
C LEU A 66 -15.77 31.01 -2.81
N PRO A 67 -15.28 31.53 -1.66
CA PRO A 67 -13.91 31.98 -1.47
C PRO A 67 -12.87 30.84 -1.51
N GLN A 68 -13.22 29.63 -1.06
CA GLN A 68 -12.32 28.46 -1.14
C GLN A 68 -12.17 27.96 -2.59
N LEU A 69 -13.25 27.98 -3.38
CA LEU A 69 -13.21 27.68 -4.82
C LEU A 69 -12.52 28.79 -5.63
N LEU A 70 -12.69 30.06 -5.24
CA LEU A 70 -11.92 31.19 -5.79
C LEU A 70 -10.44 31.08 -5.40
N GLN A 71 -10.11 30.66 -4.17
CA GLN A 71 -8.73 30.39 -3.73
C GLN A 71 -8.09 29.24 -4.51
N LEU A 72 -8.81 28.14 -4.76
CA LEU A 72 -8.35 27.02 -5.60
C LEU A 72 -8.17 27.44 -7.07
N ARG A 73 -9.03 28.32 -7.60
CA ARG A 73 -8.83 28.97 -8.91
C ARG A 73 -7.59 29.85 -8.96
N THR A 74 -7.24 30.50 -7.84
CA THR A 74 -6.12 31.45 -7.76
C THR A 74 -4.83 30.88 -7.19
N GLN A 75 -4.74 29.57 -6.93
CA GLN A 75 -3.46 28.92 -6.63
C GLN A 75 -2.59 28.92 -7.89
N LYS A 76 -1.97 30.06 -8.17
CA LYS A 76 -0.90 30.18 -9.15
C LYS A 76 0.26 29.32 -8.66
N GLN A 77 0.36 28.11 -9.21
CA GLN A 77 1.60 27.36 -9.16
C GLN A 77 2.69 28.20 -9.87
N PRO A 78 3.96 28.13 -9.42
CA PRO A 78 5.03 28.97 -9.95
C PRO A 78 5.03 28.97 -11.48
N GLN A 79 4.99 30.16 -12.09
CA GLN A 79 4.80 30.36 -13.52
C GLN A 79 5.92 29.67 -14.33
N GLN A 80 5.66 28.46 -14.81
CA GLN A 80 6.29 28.00 -16.05
C GLN A 80 5.54 28.62 -17.21
N VAL A 81 6.24 29.41 -18.02
CA VAL A 81 5.71 29.93 -19.28
C VAL A 81 5.58 28.75 -20.25
N ILE A 82 4.39 28.15 -20.34
CA ILE A 82 4.12 27.12 -21.34
C ILE A 82 3.94 27.84 -22.68
N CYS A 83 4.82 27.55 -23.64
CA CYS A 83 4.70 28.06 -25.00
C CYS A 83 3.31 27.72 -25.59
N PRO A 84 2.61 28.65 -26.26
CA PRO A 84 1.27 28.42 -26.82
C PRO A 84 1.15 27.18 -27.72
N TYR A 85 2.24 26.81 -28.41
CA TYR A 85 2.30 25.60 -29.24
C TYR A 85 2.25 24.32 -28.38
N THR A 86 3.05 24.26 -27.32
CA THR A 86 3.05 23.16 -26.35
C THR A 86 1.72 23.06 -25.60
N ALA A 87 1.14 24.19 -25.23
CA ALA A 87 -0.18 24.23 -24.59
C ALA A 87 -1.28 23.68 -25.50
N ARG A 88 -1.19 23.92 -26.82
CA ARG A 88 -2.12 23.35 -27.81
C ARG A 88 -2.02 21.83 -27.89
N LEU A 89 -0.79 21.28 -27.97
CA LEU A 89 -0.58 19.83 -27.98
C LEU A 89 -1.09 19.16 -26.71
N LYS A 90 -0.81 19.77 -25.55
CA LYS A 90 -1.31 19.28 -24.26
C LYS A 90 -2.84 19.38 -24.15
N ALA A 91 -3.44 20.43 -24.70
CA ALA A 91 -4.90 20.55 -24.77
C ALA A 91 -5.51 19.42 -25.61
N GLU A 92 -4.88 19.03 -26.72
CA GLU A 92 -5.32 17.89 -27.52
C GLU A 92 -5.23 16.56 -26.75
N GLU A 93 -4.17 16.34 -25.96
CA GLU A 93 -4.06 15.15 -25.11
C GLU A 93 -5.18 15.10 -24.06
N VAL A 94 -5.43 16.21 -23.37
CA VAL A 94 -6.55 16.33 -22.41
C VAL A 94 -7.89 16.09 -23.09
N MET A 95 -8.09 16.64 -24.28
CA MET A 95 -9.33 16.46 -25.03
C MET A 95 -9.54 15.01 -25.48
N SER A 96 -8.47 14.23 -25.70
CA SER A 96 -8.57 12.79 -25.95
C SER A 96 -9.07 12.01 -24.73
N ILE A 97 -8.65 12.39 -23.52
CA ILE A 97 -9.21 11.82 -22.28
C ILE A 97 -10.68 12.19 -22.16
N VAL A 98 -11.02 13.48 -22.28
CA VAL A 98 -12.41 13.97 -22.19
C VAL A 98 -13.32 13.27 -23.21
N GLU A 99 -12.85 13.08 -24.45
CA GLU A 99 -13.58 12.38 -25.50
C GLU A 99 -13.85 10.91 -25.12
N GLY A 100 -12.89 10.21 -24.50
CA GLY A 100 -13.03 8.81 -24.08
C GLY A 100 -14.06 8.58 -22.96
N TYR A 101 -14.37 9.62 -22.17
CA TYR A 101 -15.46 9.58 -21.18
C TYR A 101 -16.83 9.93 -21.77
N GLY A 102 -16.87 10.39 -23.02
CA GLY A 102 -18.05 10.85 -23.74
C GLY A 102 -18.81 9.75 -24.50
N TYR A 103 -20.10 10.01 -24.77
CA TYR A 103 -20.93 9.25 -25.70
C TYR A 103 -21.15 10.07 -26.98
N HIS A 104 -20.85 9.50 -28.14
CA HIS A 104 -20.84 10.23 -29.42
C HIS A 104 -21.70 9.52 -30.48
N GLU A 105 -22.91 10.04 -30.77
CA GLU A 105 -23.82 9.41 -31.75
C GLU A 105 -23.45 9.67 -33.22
N LYS A 106 -22.82 10.81 -33.53
CA LYS A 106 -22.50 11.23 -34.91
C LYS A 106 -20.98 11.31 -35.08
N LYS A 107 -20.40 10.39 -35.87
CA LYS A 107 -19.10 10.62 -36.50
C LYS A 107 -19.29 11.70 -37.58
N GLY A 108 -18.36 12.63 -37.74
CA GLY A 108 -18.48 13.75 -38.69
C GLY A 108 -18.78 13.29 -40.13
N PRO A 109 -19.05 14.22 -41.07
CA PRO A 109 -19.38 13.89 -42.47
C PRO A 109 -18.34 13.00 -43.19
N THR A 110 -17.11 12.94 -42.65
CA THR A 110 -15.97 12.13 -43.13
C THR A 110 -15.61 10.94 -42.24
N GLY A 111 -16.35 10.70 -41.15
CA GLY A 111 -16.03 9.65 -40.17
C GLY A 111 -14.98 10.01 -39.11
N GLU A 112 -14.44 11.23 -39.12
CA GLU A 112 -13.37 11.65 -38.20
C GLU A 112 -13.88 12.56 -37.07
N GLY A 113 -13.76 12.09 -35.82
CA GLY A 113 -13.71 12.89 -34.58
C GLY A 113 -15.03 13.44 -33.99
N TRP A 114 -15.05 13.60 -32.66
CA TRP A 114 -16.12 14.27 -31.91
C TRP A 114 -16.28 15.76 -32.29
N LEU A 115 -17.48 16.16 -32.75
CA LEU A 115 -17.83 17.53 -33.16
C LEU A 115 -17.50 18.61 -32.10
N GLY A 116 -17.58 18.26 -30.82
CA GLY A 116 -17.29 19.18 -29.71
C GLY A 116 -15.82 19.54 -29.59
N ARG A 117 -14.91 18.71 -30.12
CA ARG A 117 -13.46 18.86 -29.95
C ARG A 117 -12.96 20.23 -30.40
N ALA A 118 -13.41 20.72 -31.56
CA ALA A 118 -13.05 22.05 -32.06
C ALA A 118 -13.54 23.20 -31.15
N SER A 119 -14.65 23.01 -30.44
CA SER A 119 -15.25 24.04 -29.58
C SER A 119 -14.68 24.06 -28.15
N PHE A 120 -14.25 22.91 -27.64
CA PHE A 120 -13.74 22.75 -26.27
C PHE A 120 -12.23 22.91 -26.16
N THR A 121 -11.46 22.51 -27.18
CA THR A 121 -9.99 22.59 -27.17
C THR A 121 -9.48 24.00 -26.87
N PRO A 122 -10.01 25.09 -27.45
CA PRO A 122 -9.55 26.45 -27.10
C PRO A 122 -9.78 26.81 -25.63
N ARG A 123 -10.83 26.28 -25.00
CA ARG A 123 -11.13 26.52 -23.57
C ARG A 123 -10.15 25.77 -22.68
N VAL A 124 -9.84 24.52 -23.00
CA VAL A 124 -8.82 23.72 -22.29
C VAL A 124 -7.45 24.36 -22.44
N GLN A 125 -7.08 24.76 -23.66
CA GLN A 125 -5.82 25.44 -23.94
C GLN A 125 -5.67 26.72 -23.12
N LYS A 126 -6.74 27.51 -22.97
CA LYS A 126 -6.74 28.73 -22.15
C LYS A 126 -6.28 28.44 -20.70
N HIS A 127 -6.80 27.39 -20.08
CA HIS A 127 -6.42 26.99 -18.71
C HIS A 127 -5.00 26.41 -18.64
N ILE A 128 -4.58 25.64 -19.65
CA ILE A 128 -3.22 25.10 -19.73
C ILE A 128 -2.18 26.22 -19.89
N VAL A 129 -2.42 27.22 -20.74
CA VAL A 129 -1.54 28.40 -20.88
C VAL A 129 -1.42 29.15 -19.55
N ALA A 130 -2.50 29.20 -18.77
CA ALA A 130 -2.52 29.82 -17.45
C ALA A 130 -1.94 28.93 -16.33
N ASN A 131 -1.65 27.65 -16.61
CA ASN A 131 -1.29 26.63 -15.64
C ASN A 131 -2.33 26.49 -14.49
N GLU A 132 -3.62 26.58 -14.86
CA GLU A 132 -4.77 26.54 -13.95
C GLU A 132 -5.54 25.20 -14.04
N ILE A 133 -6.30 24.88 -13.00
CA ILE A 133 -7.20 23.71 -12.98
C ILE A 133 -8.26 23.86 -14.08
N ILE A 134 -8.49 22.81 -14.86
CA ILE A 134 -9.51 22.81 -15.91
C ILE A 134 -10.92 22.62 -15.30
N PRO A 135 -11.82 23.61 -15.38
CA PRO A 135 -13.15 23.50 -14.79
C PRO A 135 -14.12 22.77 -15.73
N MET A 136 -14.85 21.81 -15.17
CA MET A 136 -15.94 21.10 -15.83
C MET A 136 -17.22 21.25 -15.00
N VAL A 137 -18.38 21.35 -15.65
CA VAL A 137 -19.66 21.54 -14.98
C VAL A 137 -20.67 20.53 -15.48
N LEU A 138 -21.30 19.81 -14.54
CA LEU A 138 -22.37 18.86 -14.79
C LEU A 138 -23.68 19.38 -14.16
N PRO A 139 -24.63 19.89 -14.97
CA PRO A 139 -25.98 20.13 -14.50
C PRO A 139 -26.71 18.81 -14.27
N ALA A 140 -27.06 18.52 -13.02
CA ALA A 140 -27.72 17.28 -12.64
C ALA A 140 -28.63 17.49 -11.42
N PHE A 141 -29.64 16.63 -11.29
CA PHE A 141 -30.54 16.58 -10.15
C PHE A 141 -30.32 15.27 -9.39
N PRO A 142 -29.33 15.21 -8.48
CA PRO A 142 -28.91 13.96 -7.91
C PRO A 142 -29.73 13.56 -6.68
N MET A 143 -31.03 13.39 -6.88
CA MET A 143 -31.94 12.85 -5.89
C MET A 143 -32.73 11.71 -6.53
N LYS A 144 -32.83 10.58 -5.82
CA LYS A 144 -33.60 9.43 -6.27
C LYS A 144 -35.02 9.83 -6.63
N SER A 145 -35.51 9.30 -7.76
CA SER A 145 -36.89 9.50 -8.21
C SER A 145 -37.90 9.20 -7.11
N ASN A 146 -38.97 10.00 -7.03
CA ASN A 146 -40.09 9.73 -6.13
C ASN A 146 -40.86 8.45 -6.51
N ASN A 147 -40.65 7.89 -7.71
CA ASN A 147 -41.23 6.61 -8.10
C ASN A 147 -40.40 5.43 -7.57
N ARG A 148 -40.56 5.14 -6.28
CA ARG A 148 -39.93 4.02 -5.56
C ARG A 148 -40.58 2.66 -5.85
N MET A 149 -41.73 2.67 -6.52
CA MET A 149 -42.49 1.47 -6.88
C MET A 149 -41.91 0.81 -8.14
N ASP A 150 -41.71 1.61 -9.19
CA ASP A 150 -41.37 1.09 -10.52
C ASP A 150 -39.92 1.37 -10.93
N LYS A 151 -39.27 2.45 -10.45
CA LYS A 151 -38.00 2.94 -11.01
C LYS A 151 -36.76 2.68 -10.17
N VAL A 152 -36.78 3.12 -8.91
CA VAL A 152 -35.59 3.15 -8.03
C VAL A 152 -35.79 2.28 -6.81
N LEU A 153 -34.69 1.86 -6.18
CA LEU A 153 -34.71 0.98 -5.01
C LEU A 153 -35.37 1.64 -3.79
N GLY A 154 -35.00 2.89 -3.52
CA GLY A 154 -35.48 3.63 -2.36
C GLY A 154 -35.25 5.14 -2.47
N ALA A 155 -35.14 5.80 -1.31
CA ALA A 155 -34.92 7.24 -1.19
C ALA A 155 -33.45 7.62 -1.02
N LEU A 156 -32.61 6.66 -0.64
CA LEU A 156 -31.20 6.83 -0.31
C LEU A 156 -30.32 6.50 -1.54
N PRO A 157 -29.06 7.00 -1.57
CA PRO A 157 -28.09 6.60 -2.58
C PRO A 157 -27.91 5.08 -2.60
N ASP A 158 -27.69 4.53 -3.80
CA ASP A 158 -27.44 3.12 -4.03
C ASP A 158 -26.17 2.95 -4.91
N LEU A 159 -25.84 1.73 -5.31
CA LEU A 159 -24.59 1.45 -6.06
C LEU A 159 -24.45 2.34 -7.31
N GLY A 160 -25.55 2.73 -7.95
CA GLY A 160 -25.50 3.59 -9.12
C GLY A 160 -24.91 4.96 -8.85
N GLU A 161 -25.20 5.56 -7.69
CA GLU A 161 -24.64 6.86 -7.34
C GLU A 161 -23.14 6.76 -7.05
N GLU A 162 -22.69 5.70 -6.37
CA GLU A 162 -21.27 5.46 -6.09
C GLU A 162 -20.48 5.31 -7.39
N LEU A 163 -20.95 4.46 -8.31
CA LEU A 163 -20.32 4.26 -9.63
C LEU A 163 -20.30 5.54 -10.46
N GLY A 164 -21.38 6.30 -10.45
CA GLY A 164 -21.46 7.56 -11.20
C GLY A 164 -20.48 8.62 -10.69
N LEU A 165 -20.28 8.73 -9.38
CA LEU A 165 -19.30 9.64 -8.79
C LEU A 165 -17.86 9.18 -9.03
N ALA A 166 -17.61 7.87 -8.91
CA ALA A 166 -16.32 7.26 -9.22
C ALA A 166 -15.88 7.58 -10.66
N ARG A 167 -16.78 7.45 -11.65
CA ARG A 167 -16.48 7.80 -13.05
C ARG A 167 -16.02 9.24 -13.22
N LEU A 168 -16.69 10.19 -12.56
CA LEU A 168 -16.35 11.60 -12.66
C LEU A 168 -15.01 11.91 -11.99
N ASN A 169 -14.70 11.20 -10.90
CA ASN A 169 -13.41 11.32 -10.22
C ASN A 169 -12.26 10.80 -11.10
N ASN A 170 -12.46 9.64 -11.74
CA ASN A 170 -11.46 9.06 -12.64
C ASN A 170 -11.18 9.98 -13.84
N LEU A 171 -12.20 10.62 -14.42
CA LEU A 171 -11.99 11.66 -15.45
C LEU A 171 -11.03 12.77 -14.97
N CYS A 172 -11.16 13.25 -13.73
CA CYS A 172 -10.25 14.26 -13.17
C CYS A 172 -8.83 13.70 -12.93
N SER A 173 -8.72 12.48 -12.42
CA SER A 173 -7.46 11.79 -12.17
C SER A 173 -6.66 11.55 -13.45
N ASP A 174 -7.31 11.07 -14.51
CA ASP A 174 -6.69 10.80 -15.81
C ASP A 174 -6.13 12.10 -16.41
N ILE A 175 -6.87 13.21 -16.30
CA ILE A 175 -6.39 14.53 -16.74
C ILE A 175 -5.18 14.95 -15.90
N LYS A 176 -5.22 14.74 -14.58
CA LYS A 176 -4.11 15.11 -13.67
C LYS A 176 -2.82 14.34 -13.98
N ALA A 177 -2.93 13.09 -14.42
CA ALA A 177 -1.78 12.27 -14.79
C ALA A 177 -0.97 12.87 -15.96
N ILE A 178 -1.62 13.58 -16.88
CA ILE A 178 -0.95 14.21 -18.04
C ILE A 178 -0.79 15.73 -17.93
N TYR A 179 -1.53 16.37 -17.03
CA TYR A 179 -1.54 17.80 -16.76
C TYR A 179 -1.59 18.04 -15.24
N PRO A 180 -0.45 18.33 -14.57
CA PRO A 180 -0.35 18.33 -13.11
C PRO A 180 -1.37 19.18 -12.32
N PRO A 181 -1.81 20.36 -12.79
CA PRO A 181 -2.91 21.09 -12.14
C PRO A 181 -4.24 20.32 -12.16
N GLY A 182 -4.45 19.44 -13.14
CA GLY A 182 -5.60 18.55 -13.25
C GLY A 182 -6.89 19.24 -13.68
N ALA A 183 -8.01 18.61 -13.36
CA ALA A 183 -9.35 19.10 -13.64
C ALA A 183 -10.27 19.01 -12.40
N LEU A 184 -11.39 19.72 -12.47
CA LEU A 184 -12.40 19.76 -11.41
C LEU A 184 -13.80 19.62 -12.01
N VAL A 185 -14.63 18.74 -11.46
CA VAL A 185 -16.05 18.63 -11.85
C VAL A 185 -16.93 19.29 -10.78
N VAL A 186 -17.73 20.26 -11.20
CA VAL A 186 -18.74 20.91 -10.36
C VAL A 186 -20.13 20.39 -10.75
N ILE A 187 -20.80 19.72 -9.82
CA ILE A 187 -22.18 19.27 -10.00
C ILE A 187 -23.11 20.38 -9.53
N VAL A 188 -23.84 20.96 -10.49
CA VAL A 188 -24.77 22.08 -10.25
C VAL A 188 -26.20 21.58 -10.36
N THR A 189 -27.01 21.95 -9.39
CA THR A 189 -28.40 21.51 -9.28
C THR A 189 -29.32 22.71 -9.08
N ASP A 190 -30.51 22.67 -9.68
CA ASP A 190 -31.65 23.54 -9.34
C ASP A 190 -32.51 22.91 -8.21
N GLY A 191 -31.89 22.00 -7.45
CA GLY A 191 -32.43 20.94 -6.60
C GLY A 191 -31.59 20.65 -5.33
N LEU A 192 -32.04 19.73 -4.46
CA LEU A 192 -31.20 19.20 -3.36
C LEU A 192 -30.10 18.31 -3.96
N CYS A 193 -28.95 18.28 -3.32
CA CYS A 193 -27.91 17.28 -3.56
C CYS A 193 -27.92 16.25 -2.40
N TYR A 194 -28.10 14.97 -2.73
CA TYR A 194 -27.85 13.77 -1.90
C TYR A 194 -28.19 13.85 -0.40
N ASN A 195 -29.29 13.20 0.01
CA ASN A 195 -29.48 12.83 1.41
C ASN A 195 -28.38 11.85 1.84
N GLY A 196 -27.34 12.33 2.54
CA GLY A 196 -26.33 11.49 3.19
C GLY A 196 -24.87 11.66 2.74
N ILE A 197 -24.58 12.36 1.64
CA ILE A 197 -23.18 12.59 1.19
C ILE A 197 -22.72 14.02 1.51
N TYR A 198 -23.66 14.96 1.67
CA TYR A 198 -23.38 16.31 2.16
C TYR A 198 -23.75 16.40 3.65
N ASN A 199 -22.78 16.16 4.54
CA ASN A 199 -22.97 16.23 6.00
C ASN A 199 -23.19 17.66 6.54
N GLY A 200 -23.27 18.68 5.68
CA GLY A 200 -23.39 20.09 6.07
C GLY A 200 -24.77 20.73 5.89
N ALA A 201 -25.80 20.00 5.44
CA ALA A 201 -27.11 20.58 5.17
C ALA A 201 -28.05 20.42 6.38
N GLU A 202 -28.23 21.49 7.16
CA GLU A 202 -29.19 21.61 8.26
C GLU A 202 -30.63 21.95 7.79
N ILE A 203 -30.97 21.76 6.51
CA ILE A 203 -32.30 22.10 5.96
C ILE A 203 -33.17 20.86 5.83
N SER A 204 -34.39 20.90 6.38
CA SER A 204 -35.36 19.82 6.20
C SER A 204 -35.86 19.72 4.76
N LYS A 205 -36.36 18.54 4.37
CA LYS A 205 -36.95 18.32 3.03
C LYS A 205 -38.13 19.26 2.76
N GLU A 206 -38.93 19.53 3.79
CA GLU A 206 -40.09 20.42 3.74
C GLU A 206 -39.66 21.87 3.51
N GLU A 207 -38.69 22.39 4.28
CA GLU A 207 -38.13 23.73 4.09
C GLU A 207 -37.49 23.89 2.70
N TYR A 208 -36.73 22.88 2.27
CA TYR A 208 -36.11 22.88 0.96
C TYR A 208 -37.13 22.93 -0.20
N THR A 209 -38.21 22.16 -0.09
CA THR A 209 -39.26 22.13 -1.11
C THR A 209 -39.94 23.49 -1.24
N GLN A 210 -40.09 24.24 -0.14
CA GLN A 210 -40.61 25.62 -0.16
C GLN A 210 -39.63 26.60 -0.84
N LEU A 211 -38.31 26.43 -0.63
CA LEU A 211 -37.30 27.25 -1.27
C LEU A 211 -37.16 27.00 -2.78
N CYS A 212 -37.43 25.76 -3.25
CA CYS A 212 -37.37 25.41 -4.67
C CYS A 212 -38.26 26.30 -5.54
N ASP A 213 -39.50 26.53 -5.12
CA ASP A 213 -40.45 27.28 -5.94
C ASP A 213 -40.10 28.77 -5.99
N LYS A 214 -39.54 29.31 -4.90
CA LYS A 214 -38.95 30.66 -4.87
C LYS A 214 -37.72 30.76 -5.76
N ALA A 215 -36.81 29.79 -5.71
CA ALA A 215 -35.61 29.75 -6.55
C ALA A 215 -35.95 29.64 -8.04
N ARG A 216 -36.93 28.80 -8.40
CA ARG A 216 -37.43 28.68 -9.78
C ARG A 216 -38.06 29.97 -10.28
N SER A 217 -38.83 30.64 -9.43
CA SER A 217 -39.43 31.94 -9.76
C SER A 217 -38.36 33.00 -10.00
N GLU A 218 -37.30 33.00 -9.19
CA GLU A 218 -36.17 33.91 -9.33
C GLU A 218 -35.30 33.62 -10.57
N LEU A 219 -35.06 32.34 -10.87
CA LEU A 219 -34.42 31.90 -12.11
C LEU A 219 -35.18 32.43 -13.33
N HIS A 220 -36.48 32.22 -13.36
CA HIS A 220 -37.34 32.69 -14.44
C HIS A 220 -37.36 34.23 -14.53
N ARG A 221 -37.41 34.93 -13.39
CA ARG A 221 -37.39 36.39 -13.37
C ARG A 221 -36.10 36.97 -13.94
N ARG A 222 -34.94 36.38 -13.62
CA ARG A 222 -33.62 36.90 -14.04
C ARG A 222 -33.20 36.45 -15.44
N TYR A 223 -33.51 35.21 -15.81
CA TYR A 223 -32.97 34.57 -17.01
C TYR A 223 -34.06 34.10 -17.99
N GLY A 224 -35.33 34.23 -17.61
CA GLY A 224 -36.46 34.01 -18.48
C GLY A 224 -36.44 34.96 -19.67
N ARG A 225 -36.74 34.41 -20.84
CA ARG A 225 -36.80 35.17 -22.09
C ARG A 225 -38.24 35.64 -22.31
N PRO A 226 -38.51 36.96 -22.35
CA PRO A 226 -39.86 37.44 -22.67
C PRO A 226 -40.35 36.88 -24.01
N GLY A 227 -41.56 36.31 -24.03
CA GLY A 227 -42.15 35.72 -25.24
C GLY A 227 -41.54 34.40 -25.71
N PHE A 228 -40.81 33.67 -24.85
CA PHE A 228 -40.22 32.38 -25.20
C PHE A 228 -41.27 31.31 -25.52
N ASP A 229 -41.35 30.94 -26.80
CA ASP A 229 -42.18 29.84 -27.28
C ASP A 229 -41.37 28.54 -27.30
N VAL A 230 -41.62 27.70 -26.30
CA VAL A 230 -40.97 26.39 -26.15
C VAL A 230 -41.27 25.44 -27.32
N ASP A 231 -42.46 25.52 -27.93
CA ASP A 231 -42.83 24.66 -29.05
C ASP A 231 -42.10 25.04 -30.34
N LYS A 232 -41.90 26.34 -30.57
CA LYS A 232 -41.06 26.84 -31.66
C LYS A 232 -39.58 26.51 -31.41
N PHE A 233 -39.11 26.70 -30.17
CA PHE A 233 -37.71 26.45 -29.79
C PHE A 233 -37.31 24.98 -29.95
N LEU A 234 -38.15 24.05 -29.50
CA LEU A 234 -37.90 22.61 -29.65
C LEU A 234 -37.84 22.14 -31.11
N LYS A 235 -38.42 22.89 -32.05
CA LYS A 235 -38.27 22.60 -33.50
C LYS A 235 -36.96 23.12 -34.07
N SER A 236 -36.35 24.13 -33.45
CA SER A 236 -35.12 24.77 -33.93
C SER A 236 -33.84 24.23 -33.29
N ASP A 237 -33.94 23.51 -32.16
CA ASP A 237 -32.77 23.05 -31.41
C ASP A 237 -32.83 21.52 -31.17
N GLU A 238 -31.95 20.78 -31.85
CA GLU A 238 -31.90 19.32 -31.83
C GLU A 238 -31.58 18.76 -30.44
N ASP A 239 -30.73 19.44 -29.66
CA ASP A 239 -30.28 19.00 -28.33
C ASP A 239 -31.38 19.15 -27.28
N TYR A 240 -32.10 20.27 -27.32
CA TYR A 240 -33.25 20.48 -26.44
C TYR A 240 -34.45 19.63 -26.85
N LEU A 241 -34.63 19.33 -28.14
CA LEU A 241 -35.64 18.36 -28.59
C LEU A 241 -35.35 16.95 -28.04
N ARG A 242 -34.09 16.50 -28.11
CA ARG A 242 -33.66 15.22 -27.53
C ARG A 242 -33.91 15.18 -26.02
N THR A 243 -33.55 16.25 -25.32
CA THR A 243 -33.81 16.40 -23.87
C THR A 243 -35.31 16.32 -23.56
N TYR A 244 -36.15 17.01 -24.33
CA TYR A 244 -37.61 17.00 -24.19
C TYR A 244 -38.20 15.60 -24.41
N ASN A 245 -37.76 14.90 -25.46
CA ASN A 245 -38.21 13.54 -25.74
C ASN A 245 -37.85 12.59 -24.60
N GLY A 246 -36.67 12.77 -23.99
CA GLY A 246 -36.29 12.13 -22.75
C GLY A 246 -37.28 12.42 -21.62
N TYR A 247 -37.55 13.71 -21.33
CA TYR A 247 -38.50 14.11 -20.28
C TYR A 247 -39.91 13.55 -20.50
N ASP A 248 -40.45 13.60 -21.72
CA ASP A 248 -41.77 13.04 -22.04
C ASP A 248 -41.81 11.51 -21.84
N LYS A 249 -40.70 10.80 -22.11
CA LYS A 249 -40.61 9.35 -21.87
C LYS A 249 -40.51 9.04 -20.37
N PHE A 250 -39.57 9.66 -19.65
CA PHE A 250 -39.29 9.32 -18.26
C PHE A 250 -40.39 9.80 -17.30
N MET A 251 -40.99 10.97 -17.54
CA MET A 251 -42.00 11.51 -16.62
C MET A 251 -43.34 10.80 -16.68
N LYS A 252 -43.65 10.09 -17.78
CA LYS A 252 -44.81 9.19 -17.81
C LYS A 252 -44.75 8.12 -16.73
N VAL A 253 -43.55 7.78 -16.27
CA VAL A 253 -43.34 6.85 -15.18
C VAL A 253 -43.14 7.61 -13.86
N ASP A 254 -42.35 8.68 -13.80
CA ASP A 254 -42.13 9.42 -12.52
C ASP A 254 -43.40 10.01 -11.92
N LEU A 255 -44.26 10.57 -12.77
CA LEU A 255 -45.46 11.22 -12.27
C LEU A 255 -46.57 10.24 -11.91
N ARG A 256 -46.47 8.95 -12.28
CA ARG A 256 -47.57 7.98 -12.11
C ARG A 256 -48.16 7.96 -10.69
N PHE A 257 -47.31 8.12 -9.67
CA PHE A 257 -47.69 8.15 -8.25
C PHE A 257 -47.53 9.53 -7.60
N SER A 258 -47.31 10.58 -8.39
CA SER A 258 -47.08 11.94 -7.92
C SER A 258 -48.39 12.64 -7.55
N PRO A 259 -48.40 13.52 -6.51
CA PRO A 259 -49.50 14.42 -6.23
C PRO A 259 -49.97 15.25 -7.44
N VAL A 260 -49.05 15.56 -8.37
CA VAL A 260 -49.31 16.38 -9.57
C VAL A 260 -50.32 15.73 -10.52
N THR A 261 -50.38 14.40 -10.56
CA THR A 261 -51.26 13.64 -11.47
C THR A 261 -52.23 12.71 -10.73
N LYS A 262 -52.22 12.72 -9.38
CA LYS A 262 -53.09 11.90 -8.51
C LYS A 262 -54.57 11.98 -8.89
N ASN A 263 -55.04 13.16 -9.32
CA ASN A 263 -56.45 13.41 -9.66
C ASN A 263 -56.70 13.53 -11.18
N CYS A 264 -55.81 13.00 -12.04
CA CYS A 264 -56.03 13.04 -13.49
C CYS A 264 -57.20 12.11 -13.87
N PRO A 265 -58.27 12.63 -14.52
CA PRO A 265 -59.51 11.87 -14.75
C PRO A 265 -59.40 10.79 -15.85
N GLY A 266 -58.23 10.63 -16.50
CA GLY A 266 -58.02 9.58 -17.49
C GLY A 266 -56.68 9.67 -18.24
N PRO A 267 -56.34 8.64 -19.06
CA PRO A 267 -55.03 8.51 -19.72
C PRO A 267 -54.68 9.66 -20.68
N LYS A 268 -55.67 10.26 -21.34
CA LYS A 268 -55.47 11.40 -22.25
C LYS A 268 -55.06 12.67 -21.48
N GLN A 269 -55.77 12.98 -20.40
CA GLN A 269 -55.46 14.13 -19.53
C GLN A 269 -54.12 13.94 -18.83
N TYR A 270 -53.80 12.70 -18.41
CA TYR A 270 -52.48 12.35 -17.88
C TYR A 270 -51.35 12.67 -18.86
N LYS A 271 -51.42 12.16 -20.10
CA LYS A 271 -50.41 12.44 -21.14
C LYS A 271 -50.28 13.94 -21.42
N LYS A 272 -51.39 14.69 -21.43
CA LYS A 272 -51.36 16.16 -21.61
C LYS A 272 -50.64 16.85 -20.45
N LYS A 273 -50.92 16.45 -19.20
CA LYS A 273 -50.27 17.01 -18.01
C LYS A 273 -48.77 16.73 -17.98
N VAL A 274 -48.36 15.49 -18.29
CA VAL A 274 -46.93 15.11 -18.40
C VAL A 274 -46.20 15.98 -19.42
N LYS A 275 -46.77 16.16 -20.63
CA LYS A 275 -46.17 17.02 -21.66
C LYS A 275 -46.03 18.48 -21.23
N LEU A 276 -46.99 19.02 -20.47
CA LEU A 276 -46.91 20.38 -19.93
C LEU A 276 -45.78 20.52 -18.90
N VAL A 277 -45.62 19.53 -18.02
CA VAL A 277 -44.49 19.52 -17.07
C VAL A 277 -43.16 19.40 -17.83
N ALA A 278 -43.11 18.62 -18.92
CA ALA A 278 -41.86 18.40 -19.66
C ALA A 278 -41.40 19.69 -20.34
N LYS A 279 -42.36 20.43 -20.92
CA LYS A 279 -42.12 21.75 -21.48
C LYS A 279 -41.66 22.76 -20.43
N SER A 280 -42.28 22.78 -19.24
CA SER A 280 -41.83 23.69 -18.17
C SER A 280 -40.42 23.36 -17.69
N MET A 281 -40.02 22.09 -17.68
CA MET A 281 -38.64 21.69 -17.41
C MET A 281 -37.67 22.15 -18.49
N ILE A 282 -38.05 22.14 -19.77
CA ILE A 282 -37.22 22.69 -20.84
C ILE A 282 -37.01 24.19 -20.67
N VAL A 283 -38.09 24.94 -20.41
CA VAL A 283 -38.00 26.39 -20.14
C VAL A 283 -37.00 26.65 -19.01
N ARG A 284 -37.19 25.99 -17.86
CA ARG A 284 -36.26 26.12 -16.72
C ARG A 284 -34.84 25.66 -17.06
N GLY A 285 -34.68 24.59 -17.83
CA GLY A 285 -33.37 24.09 -18.24
C GLY A 285 -32.61 25.05 -19.15
N VAL A 286 -33.31 25.82 -20.01
CA VAL A 286 -32.72 26.90 -20.83
C VAL A 286 -32.24 28.04 -19.94
N GLU A 287 -33.08 28.47 -19.00
CA GLU A 287 -32.77 29.56 -18.06
C GLU A 287 -31.61 29.15 -17.13
N PHE A 288 -31.61 27.91 -16.64
CA PHE A 288 -30.54 27.38 -15.82
C PHE A 288 -29.23 27.23 -16.60
N ALA A 289 -29.31 26.83 -17.88
CA ALA A 289 -28.14 26.76 -18.74
C ALA A 289 -27.51 28.14 -19.00
N GLU A 290 -28.32 29.21 -19.04
CA GLU A 290 -27.85 30.60 -19.11
C GLU A 290 -27.08 30.98 -17.84
N LEU A 291 -27.66 30.73 -16.68
CA LEU A 291 -27.00 30.97 -15.39
C LEU A 291 -25.66 30.24 -15.30
N VAL A 292 -25.64 28.93 -15.58
CA VAL A 292 -24.42 28.12 -15.53
C VAL A 292 -23.34 28.69 -16.44
N ARG A 293 -23.70 29.18 -17.63
CA ARG A 293 -22.73 29.80 -18.54
C ARG A 293 -22.22 31.15 -18.03
N GLN A 294 -23.02 31.94 -17.32
CA GLN A 294 -22.55 33.20 -16.72
C GLN A 294 -21.60 32.96 -15.54
N ILE A 295 -21.87 31.94 -14.72
CA ILE A 295 -21.02 31.60 -13.56
C ILE A 295 -19.74 30.86 -14.00
N TYR A 296 -19.84 30.00 -15.02
CA TYR A 296 -18.75 29.17 -15.52
C TYR A 296 -18.55 29.34 -17.04
N PRO A 297 -18.12 30.52 -17.51
CA PRO A 297 -18.05 30.83 -18.95
C PRO A 297 -17.03 29.99 -19.72
N ASP A 298 -15.92 29.61 -19.08
CA ASP A 298 -14.82 28.86 -19.68
C ASP A 298 -14.78 27.38 -19.26
N SER A 299 -15.88 26.84 -18.70
CA SER A 299 -15.93 25.43 -18.32
C SER A 299 -16.33 24.51 -19.48
N LEU A 300 -15.97 23.23 -19.34
CA LEU A 300 -16.50 22.17 -20.18
C LEU A 300 -17.85 21.74 -19.64
N ARG A 301 -18.87 21.77 -20.50
CA ARG A 301 -20.25 21.44 -20.13
C ARG A 301 -20.48 19.94 -20.30
N LEU A 302 -20.63 19.20 -19.20
CA LEU A 302 -21.01 17.79 -19.21
C LEU A 302 -22.54 17.64 -19.20
N SER A 303 -23.05 16.50 -19.67
CA SER A 303 -24.48 16.22 -19.81
C SER A 303 -24.79 14.73 -19.57
N ILE A 304 -25.71 14.44 -18.66
CA ILE A 304 -26.30 13.09 -18.50
C ILE A 304 -27.41 12.77 -19.52
N HIS A 305 -27.58 13.62 -20.54
CA HIS A 305 -28.50 13.40 -21.64
C HIS A 305 -27.75 13.33 -22.97
N PRO A 306 -28.26 12.57 -23.96
CA PRO A 306 -27.75 12.59 -25.33
C PRO A 306 -27.71 14.02 -25.91
N SER A 307 -26.68 14.31 -26.69
CA SER A 307 -26.40 15.60 -27.31
C SER A 307 -25.73 15.37 -28.66
N SER A 308 -25.85 16.35 -29.55
CA SER A 308 -25.04 16.49 -30.76
C SER A 308 -23.54 16.57 -30.47
N GLY A 309 -23.14 16.84 -29.22
CA GLY A 309 -21.75 16.95 -28.81
C GLY A 309 -21.12 18.32 -29.07
N GLN A 310 -21.83 19.25 -29.72
CA GLN A 310 -21.26 20.53 -30.17
C GLN A 310 -21.11 21.56 -29.04
N THR A 311 -22.04 21.62 -28.10
CA THR A 311 -22.05 22.63 -27.02
C THR A 311 -21.97 22.04 -25.62
N LYS A 312 -22.20 20.73 -25.49
CA LYS A 312 -22.11 19.95 -24.25
C LYS A 312 -21.69 18.53 -24.59
N LEU A 313 -20.89 17.91 -23.73
CA LEU A 313 -20.46 16.53 -23.86
C LEU A 313 -21.46 15.62 -23.16
N SER A 314 -22.03 14.66 -23.88
CA SER A 314 -22.79 13.58 -23.26
C SER A 314 -21.84 12.66 -22.49
N CYS A 315 -22.00 12.57 -21.18
CA CYS A 315 -21.18 11.75 -20.29
C CYS A 315 -22.10 10.73 -19.59
N PRO A 316 -22.20 9.49 -20.09
CA PRO A 316 -22.96 8.44 -19.41
C PRO A 316 -22.26 8.09 -18.10
N LEU A 317 -22.95 8.23 -16.96
CA LEU A 317 -22.34 7.98 -15.65
C LEU A 317 -22.10 6.48 -15.40
N ILE A 318 -22.90 5.63 -16.01
CA ILE A 318 -22.78 4.17 -15.96
C ILE A 318 -22.85 3.64 -17.40
N PRO A 319 -21.73 3.57 -18.13
CA PRO A 319 -21.69 3.21 -19.56
C PRO A 319 -22.47 1.92 -19.86
N GLN A 320 -23.16 1.86 -21.00
CA GLN A 320 -23.91 0.68 -21.44
C GLN A 320 -23.43 0.25 -22.84
N PRO A 321 -23.30 -1.06 -23.14
CA PRO A 321 -22.71 -1.54 -24.40
C PRO A 321 -23.43 -1.08 -25.67
N ASN A 322 -24.77 -0.98 -25.64
CA ASN A 322 -25.60 -0.76 -26.84
C ASN A 322 -26.64 0.37 -26.68
N SER A 323 -26.52 1.21 -25.65
CA SER A 323 -27.49 2.30 -25.40
C SER A 323 -26.89 3.42 -24.57
N PHE A 324 -27.57 4.58 -24.54
CA PHE A 324 -27.22 5.63 -23.59
C PHE A 324 -27.72 5.24 -22.18
N SER A 325 -26.82 5.32 -21.20
CA SER A 325 -27.11 4.93 -19.81
C SER A 325 -28.29 5.68 -19.20
N MET A 326 -29.08 5.01 -18.38
CA MET A 326 -29.98 5.72 -17.48
C MET A 326 -29.16 6.40 -16.37
N SER A 327 -29.55 7.61 -15.96
CA SER A 327 -28.88 8.27 -14.85
C SER A 327 -29.16 7.53 -13.54
N PRO A 328 -28.17 7.42 -12.62
CA PRO A 328 -28.30 6.69 -11.34
C PRO A 328 -29.57 6.99 -10.55
N TRP A 329 -30.01 8.25 -10.58
CA TRP A 329 -31.14 8.72 -9.77
C TRP A 329 -32.52 8.35 -10.34
N HIS A 330 -32.57 7.82 -11.57
CA HIS A 330 -33.80 7.45 -12.27
C HIS A 330 -33.87 5.95 -12.60
N SER A 331 -32.89 5.16 -12.16
CA SER A 331 -32.79 3.73 -12.42
C SER A 331 -32.25 2.99 -11.19
N THR A 332 -32.16 1.68 -11.32
CA THR A 332 -31.35 0.81 -10.48
C THR A 332 -30.18 0.30 -11.31
N VAL A 333 -29.12 -0.13 -10.62
CA VAL A 333 -28.04 -0.89 -11.24
C VAL A 333 -28.27 -2.37 -10.99
N SER A 334 -28.06 -3.17 -12.02
CA SER A 334 -27.82 -4.60 -11.86
C SER A 334 -26.41 -4.96 -12.24
N VAL A 335 -25.81 -5.89 -11.51
CA VAL A 335 -24.52 -6.50 -11.84
C VAL A 335 -24.78 -7.89 -12.41
N THR A 336 -24.34 -8.10 -13.64
CA THR A 336 -24.37 -9.42 -14.30
C THR A 336 -23.24 -10.31 -13.79
N LYS A 337 -23.30 -11.61 -14.07
CA LYS A 337 -22.30 -12.61 -13.65
C LYS A 337 -20.88 -12.32 -14.16
N ASP A 338 -20.75 -11.58 -15.25
CA ASP A 338 -19.47 -11.14 -15.83
C ASP A 338 -18.97 -9.80 -15.24
N GLY A 339 -19.70 -9.20 -14.30
CA GLY A 339 -19.33 -7.92 -13.69
C GLY A 339 -19.84 -6.68 -14.41
N THR A 340 -20.58 -6.84 -15.50
CA THR A 340 -21.14 -5.70 -16.25
C THR A 340 -22.23 -4.99 -15.43
N PHE A 341 -22.13 -3.66 -15.36
CA PHE A 341 -23.17 -2.82 -14.79
C PHE A 341 -24.25 -2.52 -15.83
N VAL A 342 -25.48 -2.96 -15.58
CA VAL A 342 -26.64 -2.70 -16.44
C VAL A 342 -27.60 -1.77 -15.73
N THR A 343 -27.98 -0.66 -16.38
CA THR A 343 -28.98 0.27 -15.82
C THR A 343 -30.38 -0.08 -16.32
N ALA A 344 -31.33 -0.29 -15.40
CA ALA A 344 -32.72 -0.55 -15.73
C ALA A 344 -33.67 -0.04 -14.63
N HIS A 345 -34.98 -0.06 -14.89
CA HIS A 345 -35.96 0.28 -13.85
C HIS A 345 -36.16 -0.90 -12.89
N LYS A 346 -36.34 -0.65 -11.59
CA LYS A 346 -36.65 -1.67 -10.57
C LYS A 346 -37.72 -2.69 -10.98
N SER A 347 -38.78 -2.24 -11.65
CA SER A 347 -39.87 -3.10 -12.14
C SER A 347 -39.41 -4.15 -13.16
N GLN A 348 -38.37 -3.86 -13.95
CA GLN A 348 -37.83 -4.80 -14.95
C GLN A 348 -37.07 -5.94 -14.26
N HIS A 349 -36.25 -5.65 -13.24
CA HIS A 349 -35.56 -6.69 -12.48
C HIS A 349 -36.50 -7.50 -11.57
N ARG A 350 -37.56 -6.89 -11.03
CA ARG A 350 -38.55 -7.61 -10.22
C ARG A 350 -39.29 -8.70 -11.01
N GLN A 351 -39.43 -8.53 -12.32
CA GLN A 351 -40.09 -9.48 -13.21
C GLN A 351 -39.14 -10.55 -13.75
N ASP A 352 -37.83 -10.34 -13.60
CA ASP A 352 -36.80 -11.26 -14.07
C ASP A 352 -36.35 -12.17 -12.93
N CYS A 353 -36.69 -13.45 -13.01
CA CYS A 353 -36.34 -14.44 -12.00
C CYS A 353 -34.83 -14.68 -11.89
N ASN A 354 -34.03 -14.18 -12.84
CA ASN A 354 -32.57 -14.30 -12.83
C ASN A 354 -31.87 -13.28 -11.94
N TYR A 355 -32.56 -12.29 -11.36
CA TYR A 355 -31.91 -11.31 -10.47
C TYR A 355 -32.33 -11.49 -9.01
N THR A 356 -31.42 -11.17 -8.09
CA THR A 356 -31.68 -11.04 -6.66
C THR A 356 -31.35 -9.63 -6.18
N LEU A 357 -32.10 -9.13 -5.20
CA LEU A 357 -31.88 -7.80 -4.63
C LEU A 357 -30.84 -7.89 -3.51
N VAL A 358 -29.73 -7.16 -3.65
CA VAL A 358 -28.67 -7.05 -2.64
C VAL A 358 -28.97 -5.86 -1.74
N HIS A 359 -28.77 -6.03 -0.43
CA HIS A 359 -28.93 -4.98 0.58
C HIS A 359 -27.57 -4.60 1.16
N LYS A 360 -27.43 -3.35 1.61
CA LYS A 360 -26.30 -2.80 2.37
C LYS A 360 -26.91 -2.02 3.53
N ASP A 361 -26.55 -2.37 4.77
CA ASP A 361 -27.14 -1.79 5.99
C ASP A 361 -28.68 -1.85 6.03
N ASP A 362 -29.26 -3.03 5.71
CA ASP A 362 -30.70 -3.30 5.56
C ASP A 362 -31.43 -2.44 4.51
N GLN A 363 -30.70 -1.65 3.71
CA GLN A 363 -31.26 -0.86 2.62
C GLN A 363 -31.05 -1.55 1.28
N PRO A 364 -32.07 -1.62 0.41
CA PRO A 364 -31.92 -2.05 -0.98
C PRO A 364 -30.81 -1.29 -1.71
N TYR A 365 -29.80 -2.00 -2.22
CA TYR A 365 -28.55 -1.40 -2.70
C TYR A 365 -28.27 -1.61 -4.21
N TYR A 366 -28.47 -2.81 -4.76
CA TYR A 366 -28.43 -3.07 -6.21
C TYR A 366 -29.05 -4.44 -6.54
N PHE A 367 -29.27 -4.73 -7.82
CA PHE A 367 -29.65 -6.09 -8.26
C PHE A 367 -28.42 -6.88 -8.69
N ARG A 368 -28.39 -8.18 -8.41
CA ARG A 368 -27.30 -9.06 -8.85
C ARG A 368 -27.86 -10.25 -9.58
N GLU A 369 -27.30 -10.60 -10.73
CA GLU A 369 -27.67 -11.81 -11.44
C GLU A 369 -27.40 -13.03 -10.54
N LYS A 370 -28.40 -13.91 -10.43
CA LYS A 370 -28.31 -15.14 -9.67
C LYS A 370 -27.26 -16.01 -10.34
N SER A 371 -26.26 -16.37 -9.56
CA SER A 371 -25.20 -17.26 -9.98
C SER A 371 -24.71 -18.01 -8.75
N VAL A 372 -24.32 -19.26 -8.96
CA VAL A 372 -23.62 -20.06 -7.96
C VAL A 372 -22.32 -19.37 -7.51
N LEU A 373 -21.74 -18.48 -8.34
CA LEU A 373 -20.58 -17.64 -8.01
C LEU A 373 -20.78 -16.80 -6.75
N PHE A 374 -22.02 -16.41 -6.46
CA PHE A 374 -22.35 -15.55 -5.33
C PHE A 374 -22.96 -16.31 -4.14
N GLN A 375 -22.96 -17.65 -4.17
CA GLN A 375 -23.51 -18.52 -3.14
C GLN A 375 -22.39 -19.27 -2.41
N TRP A 376 -22.04 -18.76 -1.23
CA TRP A 376 -20.93 -19.26 -0.41
C TRP A 376 -21.52 -19.96 0.82
N GLU A 377 -21.72 -21.26 0.72
CA GLU A 377 -22.49 -22.07 1.70
C GLU A 377 -21.90 -22.12 3.12
N LYS A 378 -20.63 -21.76 3.29
CA LYS A 378 -19.89 -21.89 4.57
C LYS A 378 -19.38 -20.56 5.15
N THR A 379 -19.58 -19.44 4.44
CA THR A 379 -19.04 -18.14 4.85
C THR A 379 -20.01 -17.05 4.46
N ASN A 380 -20.49 -16.26 5.42
CA ASN A 380 -21.27 -15.07 5.12
C ASN A 380 -20.32 -14.03 4.52
N VAL A 381 -20.37 -13.82 3.22
CA VAL A 381 -19.56 -12.81 2.54
C VAL A 381 -20.42 -11.75 1.87
N GLU A 382 -19.97 -10.51 1.97
CA GLU A 382 -20.47 -9.36 1.24
C GLU A 382 -19.61 -9.10 0.00
N PHE A 383 -20.29 -8.75 -1.09
CA PHE A 383 -19.69 -8.46 -2.38
C PHE A 383 -19.88 -6.98 -2.69
N GLU A 384 -18.78 -6.24 -2.73
CA GLU A 384 -18.74 -4.83 -3.04
C GLU A 384 -18.13 -4.61 -4.42
N HIS A 385 -18.91 -4.02 -5.34
CA HIS A 385 -18.50 -3.82 -6.73
C HIS A 385 -17.98 -2.39 -6.94
N GLY A 386 -16.74 -2.26 -7.41
CA GLY A 386 -16.07 -1.01 -7.76
C GLY A 386 -16.20 -0.64 -9.25
N TYR A 387 -15.95 0.63 -9.55
CA TYR A 387 -16.16 1.22 -10.89
C TYR A 387 -15.29 0.62 -12.00
N ASN A 388 -14.07 0.18 -11.68
CA ASN A 388 -13.17 -0.49 -12.63
C ASN A 388 -13.38 -2.02 -12.64
N GLN A 389 -14.61 -2.46 -12.37
CA GLN A 389 -14.97 -3.88 -12.27
C GLN A 389 -14.12 -4.61 -11.21
N HIS A 390 -13.75 -3.90 -10.15
CA HIS A 390 -13.14 -4.52 -8.97
C HIS A 390 -14.26 -5.14 -8.14
N LEU A 391 -14.05 -6.35 -7.65
CA LEU A 391 -14.96 -7.02 -6.74
C LEU A 391 -14.24 -7.19 -5.42
N ILE A 392 -14.73 -6.49 -4.42
CA ILE A 392 -14.25 -6.58 -3.07
C ILE A 392 -15.09 -7.63 -2.33
N ILE A 393 -14.44 -8.60 -1.71
CA ILE A 393 -15.11 -9.66 -0.93
C ILE A 393 -14.77 -9.46 0.54
N ARG A 394 -15.80 -9.31 1.38
CA ARG A 394 -15.69 -9.10 2.82
C ARG A 394 -16.41 -10.24 3.53
N GLU A 395 -15.86 -10.80 4.60
CA GLU A 395 -16.68 -11.66 5.46
C GLU A 395 -17.48 -10.83 6.46
N VAL A 396 -18.75 -11.17 6.60
CA VAL A 396 -19.70 -10.56 7.53
C VAL A 396 -19.81 -11.46 8.78
N PRO A 397 -19.54 -10.92 9.99
CA PRO A 397 -19.73 -11.67 11.23
C PRO A 397 -21.18 -12.15 11.36
N VAL A 398 -21.37 -13.46 11.61
CA VAL A 398 -22.71 -14.03 11.87
C VAL A 398 -23.27 -13.44 13.16
N GLN A 399 -24.25 -12.53 13.06
CA GLN A 399 -25.13 -12.24 14.19
C GLN A 399 -26.05 -13.45 14.40
N LYS A 400 -26.00 -14.04 15.60
CA LYS A 400 -26.93 -15.09 16.00
C LYS A 400 -28.33 -14.47 16.12
N GLU A 401 -29.21 -14.77 15.16
CA GLU A 401 -30.66 -14.66 15.37
C GLU A 401 -31.34 -15.99 15.07
N GLU A 402 -32.35 -16.27 15.89
CA GLU A 402 -33.02 -17.54 16.11
C GLU A 402 -33.90 -17.97 14.92
N CYS A 403 -33.99 -19.29 14.75
CA CYS A 403 -34.71 -19.99 13.70
C CYS A 403 -36.19 -19.62 13.58
N ALA A 404 -36.67 -19.50 12.33
CA ALA A 404 -38.05 -19.79 11.97
C ALA A 404 -38.09 -20.72 10.75
N ASN A 405 -38.74 -21.87 10.93
CA ASN A 405 -39.04 -22.89 9.92
C ASN A 405 -39.97 -22.34 8.81
N GLU A 406 -39.84 -22.83 7.56
CA GLU A 406 -40.86 -23.69 6.91
C GLU A 406 -40.64 -23.93 5.39
N LEU A 407 -40.86 -25.21 5.02
CA LEU A 407 -41.56 -25.74 3.81
C LEU A 407 -40.86 -25.90 2.42
N VAL A 408 -40.35 -27.12 2.22
CA VAL A 408 -40.58 -28.12 1.13
C VAL A 408 -41.31 -27.72 -0.18
N ALA A 409 -40.71 -28.05 -1.34
CA ALA A 409 -41.33 -28.87 -2.44
C ALA A 409 -40.37 -29.21 -3.60
N ASN A 410 -40.47 -30.46 -4.08
CA ASN A 410 -39.92 -31.08 -5.30
C ASN A 410 -40.36 -30.32 -6.59
N ASP A 411 -39.77 -30.44 -7.78
CA ASP A 411 -39.51 -31.67 -8.53
C ASP A 411 -38.76 -31.39 -9.85
N ASP A 412 -38.09 -32.43 -10.32
CA ASP A 412 -37.88 -32.90 -11.70
C ASP A 412 -36.96 -32.28 -12.77
N GLN A 413 -36.32 -33.26 -13.41
CA GLN A 413 -35.42 -33.38 -14.56
C GLN A 413 -35.70 -32.48 -15.79
N THR A 414 -34.63 -32.12 -16.51
CA THR A 414 -34.50 -32.39 -17.97
C THR A 414 -33.10 -32.09 -18.52
N ASN A 415 -32.61 -33.02 -19.35
CA ASN A 415 -31.41 -32.95 -20.19
C ASN A 415 -31.36 -31.72 -21.12
N ASN A 416 -30.17 -31.14 -21.37
CA ASN A 416 -29.59 -31.05 -22.73
C ASN A 416 -28.19 -30.40 -22.78
N ARG A 417 -27.25 -31.21 -23.29
CA ARG A 417 -26.05 -30.99 -24.12
C ARG A 417 -25.31 -29.64 -24.18
N ALA A 418 -24.01 -29.80 -23.95
CA ALA A 418 -22.83 -29.03 -24.32
C ALA A 418 -22.80 -28.41 -25.74
N GLY A 419 -22.08 -27.29 -25.84
CA GLY A 419 -21.33 -26.89 -27.03
C GLY A 419 -19.88 -26.66 -26.63
N GLU A 420 -18.98 -27.52 -27.12
CA GLU A 420 -17.53 -27.46 -26.90
C GLU A 420 -16.87 -26.41 -27.83
N LEU A 421 -15.76 -25.84 -27.37
CA LEU A 421 -14.86 -24.98 -28.16
C LEU A 421 -14.05 -25.86 -29.12
N SER A 422 -13.86 -25.39 -30.37
CA SER A 422 -13.10 -26.10 -31.40
C SER A 422 -11.62 -26.22 -31.05
N GLU A 423 -10.97 -27.33 -31.44
CA GLU A 423 -9.51 -27.56 -31.30
C GLU A 423 -8.65 -26.39 -31.81
N ASP A 424 -9.08 -25.69 -32.87
CA ASP A 424 -8.36 -24.50 -33.40
C ASP A 424 -8.31 -23.31 -32.42
N ALA A 425 -9.23 -23.24 -31.45
CA ALA A 425 -9.24 -22.25 -30.38
C ALA A 425 -8.33 -22.66 -29.19
N LEU A 426 -8.17 -23.97 -28.98
CA LEU A 426 -7.24 -24.53 -27.99
C LEU A 426 -5.78 -24.40 -28.48
N ASP A 427 -5.53 -24.60 -29.78
CA ASP A 427 -4.20 -24.43 -30.38
C ASP A 427 -3.72 -22.96 -30.39
N LYS A 428 -4.65 -22.00 -30.55
CA LYS A 428 -4.33 -20.57 -30.43
C LYS A 428 -4.01 -20.13 -29.00
N LEU A 429 -4.60 -20.79 -28.00
CA LEU A 429 -4.27 -20.57 -26.59
C LEU A 429 -2.90 -21.16 -26.22
N ALA A 430 -2.51 -22.28 -26.83
CA ALA A 430 -1.20 -22.90 -26.62
C ALA A 430 -0.03 -22.07 -27.22
N GLN A 431 -0.26 -21.32 -28.30
CA GLN A 431 0.78 -20.52 -28.96
C GLN A 431 1.13 -19.21 -28.22
N LEU A 432 0.32 -18.78 -27.26
CA LEU A 432 0.56 -17.55 -26.49
C LEU A 432 1.35 -17.76 -25.18
N ALA A 433 1.72 -19.00 -24.85
CA ALA A 433 2.31 -19.36 -23.56
C ALA A 433 3.83 -19.61 -23.57
N ILE A 434 4.58 -19.19 -24.61
CA ILE A 434 6.03 -19.46 -24.68
C ILE A 434 6.84 -18.18 -24.87
N LEU A 435 7.27 -17.61 -23.75
CA LEU A 435 8.58 -16.98 -23.60
C LEU A 435 8.83 -16.75 -22.10
N HIS A 436 9.49 -17.71 -21.44
CA HIS A 436 10.64 -17.50 -20.55
C HIS A 436 11.20 -18.87 -20.12
N LYS A 437 12.53 -18.91 -19.98
CA LYS A 437 13.40 -20.09 -20.03
C LYS A 437 12.99 -21.21 -19.05
N SER A 438 12.77 -22.41 -19.60
CA SER A 438 12.49 -23.63 -18.83
C SER A 438 13.77 -24.29 -18.31
N VAL A 439 13.86 -24.45 -16.98
CA VAL A 439 14.60 -25.57 -16.37
C VAL A 439 13.66 -26.77 -16.39
N LYS A 440 14.10 -27.88 -17.00
CA LYS A 440 13.38 -29.16 -16.95
C LYS A 440 13.52 -29.76 -15.56
N PHE A 441 12.42 -29.99 -14.88
CA PHE A 441 12.34 -30.95 -13.78
C PHE A 441 11.81 -32.26 -14.32
N GLU A 442 12.48 -33.37 -14.04
CA GLU A 442 11.94 -34.70 -14.32
C GLU A 442 10.92 -35.07 -13.23
N PRO A 443 9.63 -35.27 -13.57
CA PRO A 443 8.66 -35.73 -12.60
C PRO A 443 8.76 -37.25 -12.46
N THR A 444 8.98 -37.74 -11.25
CA THR A 444 8.56 -39.10 -10.87
C THR A 444 7.03 -39.15 -10.94
N ALA A 445 6.48 -39.73 -12.01
CA ALA A 445 5.05 -39.85 -12.21
C ALA A 445 4.43 -40.84 -11.20
N LEU A 446 3.58 -40.32 -10.31
CA LEU A 446 2.56 -41.10 -9.59
C LEU A 446 1.17 -40.56 -10.00
N PRO A 447 0.11 -41.39 -9.99
CA PRO A 447 -1.26 -40.89 -10.18
C PRO A 447 -1.58 -39.89 -9.06
N PHE A 448 -2.10 -38.72 -9.39
CA PHE A 448 -2.58 -37.75 -8.40
C PHE A 448 -4.02 -38.14 -8.01
N GLY A 449 -4.25 -38.59 -6.76
CA GLY A 449 -5.56 -38.96 -6.24
C GLY A 449 -5.86 -38.32 -4.88
N GLU A 450 -6.91 -38.78 -4.20
CA GLU A 450 -7.32 -38.26 -2.87
C GLU A 450 -6.16 -38.21 -1.85
N PRO A 451 -5.32 -39.27 -1.71
CA PRO A 451 -4.20 -39.23 -0.75
C PRO A 451 -3.14 -38.18 -1.10
N GLN A 452 -2.90 -37.91 -2.39
CA GLN A 452 -1.95 -36.89 -2.83
C GLN A 452 -2.50 -35.48 -2.61
N LEU A 453 -3.81 -35.28 -2.80
CA LEU A 453 -4.46 -34.01 -2.48
C LEU A 453 -4.45 -33.77 -0.96
N GLU A 454 -4.82 -34.76 -0.15
CA GLU A 454 -4.78 -34.66 1.31
C GLU A 454 -3.36 -34.31 1.80
N ALA A 455 -2.35 -35.02 1.32
CA ALA A 455 -0.96 -34.73 1.64
C ALA A 455 -0.53 -33.31 1.19
N ALA A 456 -0.99 -32.84 0.01
CA ALA A 456 -0.70 -31.49 -0.47
C ALA A 456 -1.37 -30.42 0.39
N VAL A 457 -2.64 -30.60 0.77
CA VAL A 457 -3.38 -29.67 1.63
C VAL A 457 -2.76 -29.60 3.02
N GLU A 458 -2.43 -30.75 3.62
CA GLU A 458 -1.74 -30.80 4.90
C GLU A 458 -0.35 -30.16 4.82
N GLY A 459 0.34 -30.30 3.69
CA GLY A 459 1.58 -29.57 3.42
C GLY A 459 1.37 -28.06 3.36
N TYR A 460 0.39 -27.61 2.58
CA TYR A 460 0.11 -26.18 2.38
C TYR A 460 -0.31 -25.48 3.66
N LEU A 461 -1.19 -26.10 4.47
CA LEU A 461 -1.61 -25.53 5.76
C LEU A 461 -0.48 -25.44 6.79
N ARG A 462 0.56 -26.26 6.63
CA ARG A 462 1.74 -26.26 7.49
C ARG A 462 2.77 -25.23 7.05
N GLU A 463 2.91 -25.06 5.73
CA GLU A 463 3.98 -24.26 5.12
C GLU A 463 3.58 -22.83 4.82
N ASP A 464 2.28 -22.53 4.69
CA ASP A 464 1.80 -21.24 4.20
C ASP A 464 0.80 -20.57 5.15
N ASP A 465 0.94 -19.25 5.32
CA ASP A 465 0.08 -18.42 6.17
C ASP A 465 -0.92 -17.55 5.38
N VAL A 466 -0.95 -17.73 4.06
CA VAL A 466 -1.91 -17.12 3.12
C VAL A 466 -2.99 -18.13 2.72
N PHE A 467 -2.58 -19.36 2.39
CA PHE A 467 -3.48 -20.45 2.05
C PHE A 467 -4.39 -20.81 3.22
N THR A 468 -5.65 -21.06 2.90
CA THR A 468 -6.67 -21.54 3.82
C THR A 468 -7.51 -22.60 3.11
N PRO A 469 -8.22 -23.48 3.84
CA PRO A 469 -9.09 -24.48 3.21
C PRO A 469 -10.15 -23.88 2.29
N SER A 470 -10.49 -22.59 2.45
CA SER A 470 -11.42 -21.87 1.58
C SER A 470 -10.99 -21.82 0.11
N PHE A 471 -9.67 -21.90 -0.17
CA PHE A 471 -9.15 -21.96 -1.54
C PHE A 471 -9.38 -23.31 -2.23
N LEU A 472 -9.82 -24.35 -1.50
CA LEU A 472 -10.10 -25.68 -2.07
C LEU A 472 -11.45 -25.77 -2.79
N GLN A 473 -12.23 -24.69 -2.82
CA GLN A 473 -13.51 -24.68 -3.56
C GLN A 473 -13.33 -24.96 -5.05
N VAL A 474 -12.21 -24.52 -5.64
CA VAL A 474 -11.83 -24.80 -7.02
C VAL A 474 -10.39 -25.28 -7.05
N ILE A 475 -10.15 -26.48 -7.55
CA ILE A 475 -8.81 -27.06 -7.66
C ILE A 475 -8.41 -27.08 -9.14
N TYR A 476 -7.26 -26.52 -9.47
CA TYR A 476 -6.65 -26.67 -10.78
C TYR A 476 -5.57 -27.75 -10.73
N VAL A 477 -5.72 -28.79 -11.55
CA VAL A 477 -4.75 -29.87 -11.70
C VAL A 477 -4.09 -29.77 -13.07
N ARG A 478 -2.76 -29.71 -13.06
CA ARG A 478 -1.97 -29.75 -14.30
C ARG A 478 -1.88 -31.19 -14.80
N LEU A 479 -2.23 -31.41 -16.07
CA LEU A 479 -2.05 -32.69 -16.76
C LEU A 479 -0.62 -32.83 -17.28
N ASN A 480 -0.01 -34.00 -17.07
CA ASN A 480 1.23 -34.41 -17.73
C ASN A 480 0.90 -35.36 -18.90
N GLU A 481 1.64 -35.25 -20.00
CA GLU A 481 1.39 -35.96 -21.27
C GLU A 481 1.43 -37.51 -21.17
N GLU A 482 1.83 -38.09 -20.03
CA GLU A 482 2.09 -39.54 -19.88
C GLU A 482 1.13 -40.29 -18.92
N THR A 483 0.09 -39.65 -18.37
CA THR A 483 -0.80 -40.33 -17.40
C THR A 483 -2.26 -40.38 -17.86
N ASP A 484 -2.72 -41.58 -18.22
CA ASP A 484 -4.13 -41.96 -18.48
C ASP A 484 -5.02 -42.00 -17.21
N SER A 485 -4.53 -41.52 -16.05
CA SER A 485 -5.31 -41.53 -14.81
C SER A 485 -6.20 -40.29 -14.72
N ILE A 486 -7.43 -40.45 -15.18
CA ILE A 486 -8.50 -39.45 -15.03
C ILE A 486 -8.90 -39.41 -13.55
N ILE A 487 -8.59 -38.30 -12.88
CA ILE A 487 -9.11 -38.02 -11.54
C ILE A 487 -10.60 -37.72 -11.69
N SER A 488 -11.45 -38.49 -11.03
CA SER A 488 -12.88 -38.19 -11.02
C SER A 488 -13.16 -37.08 -9.99
N PRO A 489 -13.98 -36.07 -10.31
CA PRO A 489 -14.43 -35.06 -9.33
C PRO A 489 -15.08 -35.65 -8.07
N SER A 490 -15.59 -36.88 -8.14
CA SER A 490 -16.11 -37.63 -6.98
C SER A 490 -15.05 -37.88 -5.91
N ASP A 491 -13.79 -38.03 -6.32
CA ASP A 491 -12.70 -38.52 -5.47
C ASP A 491 -12.08 -37.39 -4.62
N LEU A 492 -12.53 -36.14 -4.80
CA LEU A 492 -12.00 -34.94 -4.13
C LEU A 492 -13.08 -34.16 -3.33
N THR A 493 -14.22 -34.81 -3.06
CA THR A 493 -15.40 -34.20 -2.41
C THR A 493 -15.24 -33.96 -0.90
N SER A 494 -14.26 -34.58 -0.24
CA SER A 494 -14.03 -34.51 1.21
C SER A 494 -13.69 -33.10 1.72
N TYR A 495 -13.11 -32.24 0.89
CA TYR A 495 -12.74 -30.85 1.26
C TYR A 495 -13.77 -29.77 0.88
N GLY A 496 -14.94 -30.16 0.36
CA GLY A 496 -15.93 -29.19 -0.16
C GLY A 496 -15.53 -28.58 -1.50
N THR A 497 -14.64 -29.25 -2.24
CA THR A 497 -14.28 -28.94 -3.62
C THR A 497 -15.54 -28.97 -4.49
N LYS A 498 -15.85 -27.84 -5.12
CA LYS A 498 -17.01 -27.71 -6.03
C LYS A 498 -16.63 -28.00 -7.47
N THR A 499 -15.40 -27.70 -7.84
CA THR A 499 -14.95 -27.80 -9.23
C THR A 499 -13.48 -28.21 -9.28
N VAL A 500 -13.16 -29.15 -10.17
CA VAL A 500 -11.79 -29.53 -10.52
C VAL A 500 -11.58 -29.13 -11.97
N LEU A 501 -10.67 -28.19 -12.19
CA LEU A 501 -10.23 -27.76 -13.51
C LEU A 501 -8.98 -28.56 -13.87
N MET A 502 -8.93 -29.10 -15.08
CA MET A 502 -7.75 -29.78 -15.60
C MET A 502 -7.22 -29.01 -16.81
N GLY A 503 -5.90 -28.85 -16.89
CA GLY A 503 -5.28 -28.14 -17.99
C GLY A 503 -3.78 -28.35 -18.10
N SER A 504 -3.18 -27.79 -19.14
CA SER A 504 -1.73 -27.83 -19.39
C SER A 504 -1.00 -26.55 -18.98
N ALA A 505 -1.72 -25.50 -18.57
CA ALA A 505 -1.15 -24.24 -18.12
C ALA A 505 -0.23 -24.46 -16.91
N THR A 506 0.95 -23.84 -16.96
CA THR A 506 1.96 -23.95 -15.91
C THR A 506 1.76 -22.81 -14.92
N LEU A 507 1.09 -23.11 -13.80
CA LEU A 507 0.95 -22.21 -12.66
C LEU A 507 1.81 -22.74 -11.51
N PRO A 508 2.51 -21.88 -10.76
CA PRO A 508 3.09 -22.27 -9.48
C PRO A 508 2.00 -22.81 -8.55
N PRO A 509 2.29 -23.78 -7.66
CA PRO A 509 1.35 -24.17 -6.62
C PRO A 509 0.92 -22.98 -5.75
N GLY A 510 -0.27 -23.02 -5.17
CA GLY A 510 -0.71 -22.01 -4.19
C GLY A 510 -2.16 -21.57 -4.32
N PRO A 511 -2.60 -20.64 -3.45
CA PRO A 511 -3.93 -20.07 -3.50
C PRO A 511 -4.08 -19.16 -4.72
N TYR A 512 -5.22 -19.16 -5.40
CA TYR A 512 -5.46 -18.24 -6.51
C TYR A 512 -6.88 -17.72 -6.49
N PHE A 513 -7.07 -16.52 -7.01
CA PHE A 513 -8.38 -16.01 -7.38
C PHE A 513 -8.59 -16.23 -8.88
N LEU A 514 -9.66 -16.95 -9.21
CA LEU A 514 -10.14 -17.11 -10.58
C LEU A 514 -11.27 -16.10 -10.83
N SER A 515 -11.10 -15.24 -11.82
CA SER A 515 -12.16 -14.35 -12.29
C SER A 515 -13.17 -15.09 -13.17
N SER A 516 -14.37 -14.52 -13.31
CA SER A 516 -15.46 -15.07 -14.13
C SER A 516 -15.12 -15.22 -15.62
N GLU A 517 -14.12 -14.48 -16.12
CA GLU A 517 -13.64 -14.60 -17.51
C GLU A 517 -12.40 -15.50 -17.64
N GLY A 518 -11.93 -16.11 -16.55
CA GLY A 518 -10.85 -17.10 -16.56
C GLY A 518 -9.44 -16.56 -16.32
N HIS A 519 -9.28 -15.30 -15.90
CA HIS A 519 -7.97 -14.82 -15.43
C HIS A 519 -7.69 -15.35 -14.04
N VAL A 520 -6.44 -15.67 -13.80
CA VAL A 520 -5.92 -16.23 -12.56
C VAL A 520 -5.01 -15.18 -11.91
N TYR A 521 -5.27 -14.85 -10.64
CA TYR A 521 -4.49 -13.90 -9.86
C TYR A 521 -3.93 -14.57 -8.60
N GLN A 522 -2.67 -14.30 -8.29
CA GLN A 522 -2.07 -14.71 -7.03
C GLN A 522 -2.72 -13.98 -5.85
N ALA A 523 -3.00 -14.70 -4.79
CA ALA A 523 -3.49 -14.17 -3.52
C ALA A 523 -2.34 -13.56 -2.70
N LEU A 524 -2.59 -12.36 -2.18
CA LEU A 524 -1.76 -11.67 -1.20
C LEU A 524 -2.59 -11.48 0.07
N LYS A 525 -2.04 -11.82 1.23
CA LYS A 525 -2.68 -11.53 2.51
C LYS A 525 -2.20 -10.19 3.06
N LEU A 526 -3.13 -9.39 3.55
CA LEU A 526 -2.83 -8.12 4.22
C LEU A 526 -2.63 -8.37 5.72
N PHE A 527 -1.41 -8.16 6.20
CA PHE A 527 -1.08 -8.16 7.62
C PHE A 527 -1.00 -6.74 8.17
N ALA A 528 -1.46 -6.53 9.40
CA ALA A 528 -1.35 -5.22 10.05
C ALA A 528 0.08 -4.97 10.56
N ASP A 529 0.63 -3.77 10.32
CA ASP A 529 1.91 -3.34 10.89
C ASP A 529 1.71 -2.71 12.28
N THR A 530 1.31 -3.52 13.26
CA THR A 530 0.94 -3.07 14.61
C THR A 530 2.07 -2.38 15.39
N GLN A 531 3.34 -2.66 15.06
CA GLN A 531 4.51 -2.10 15.74
C GLN A 531 5.12 -0.93 14.96
N ASP A 532 4.48 -0.51 13.86
CA ASP A 532 4.90 0.62 13.05
C ASP A 532 6.33 0.45 12.51
N ALA A 533 6.68 -0.79 12.14
CA ALA A 533 8.02 -1.21 11.74
C ALA A 533 8.35 -0.82 10.29
N PHE A 534 7.35 -0.76 9.41
CA PHE A 534 7.51 -0.47 7.99
C PHE A 534 7.41 1.03 7.71
N SER A 535 8.30 1.55 6.87
CA SER A 535 8.12 2.89 6.27
C SER A 535 7.21 2.81 5.04
N GLN A 536 7.20 1.67 4.35
CA GLN A 536 6.39 1.44 3.16
C GLN A 536 6.22 -0.06 2.90
N SER A 537 5.00 -0.55 2.68
CA SER A 537 4.78 -1.89 2.13
C SER A 537 4.90 -1.87 0.61
N LEU A 538 5.43 -2.95 0.03
CA LEU A 538 5.66 -3.09 -1.40
C LEU A 538 4.92 -4.32 -1.95
N ILE A 539 4.42 -4.21 -3.17
CA ILE A 539 3.88 -5.30 -3.98
C ILE A 539 4.74 -5.45 -5.23
N VAL A 540 5.01 -6.69 -5.61
CA VAL A 540 5.68 -7.04 -6.87
C VAL A 540 4.64 -7.15 -7.98
N ASN A 541 4.85 -6.45 -9.08
CA ASN A 541 4.12 -6.66 -10.31
C ASN A 541 4.64 -7.92 -11.00
N THR A 542 3.82 -8.97 -11.05
CA THR A 542 4.22 -10.27 -11.59
C THR A 542 4.50 -10.25 -13.10
N ALA A 543 4.05 -9.23 -13.83
CA ALA A 543 4.25 -9.13 -15.27
C ALA A 543 5.67 -8.70 -15.65
N ASP A 544 6.30 -7.82 -14.86
CA ASP A 544 7.59 -7.21 -15.17
C ASP A 544 8.59 -7.21 -14.00
N GLY A 545 8.20 -7.73 -12.83
CA GLY A 545 9.03 -7.77 -11.63
C GLY A 545 9.18 -6.42 -10.91
N SER A 546 8.52 -5.36 -11.39
CA SER A 546 8.61 -4.03 -10.80
C SER A 546 7.92 -3.96 -9.43
N TYR A 547 8.37 -3.04 -8.57
CA TYR A 547 7.78 -2.82 -7.26
C TYR A 547 6.83 -1.62 -7.28
N SER A 548 5.75 -1.71 -6.52
CA SER A 548 4.83 -0.60 -6.28
C SER A 548 4.50 -0.47 -4.79
N PRO A 549 4.39 0.74 -4.25
CA PRO A 549 3.89 0.95 -2.89
C PRO A 549 2.45 0.46 -2.73
N LEU A 550 2.19 -0.27 -1.65
CA LEU A 550 0.84 -0.54 -1.19
C LEU A 550 0.33 0.62 -0.33
N LEU A 551 -0.82 1.18 -0.71
CA LEU A 551 -1.53 2.20 0.07
C LEU A 551 -2.81 1.58 0.67
N ALA A 552 -2.63 0.69 1.64
CA ALA A 552 -3.71 0.04 2.37
C ALA A 552 -3.55 0.24 3.87
N ALA A 553 -4.67 0.44 4.56
CA ALA A 553 -4.77 0.52 6.01
C ALA A 553 -5.84 -0.45 6.49
N LEU A 554 -5.70 -0.92 7.73
CA LEU A 554 -6.67 -1.78 8.40
C LEU A 554 -7.30 -1.01 9.57
N PRO A 555 -8.51 -1.34 10.02
CA PRO A 555 -9.11 -0.67 11.18
C PRO A 555 -8.17 -0.71 12.39
N GLY A 556 -7.81 0.47 12.90
CA GLY A 556 -6.94 0.63 14.07
C GLY A 556 -5.44 0.61 13.79
N VAL A 557 -4.99 0.48 12.54
CA VAL A 557 -3.56 0.48 12.17
C VAL A 557 -3.34 1.31 10.90
N ASP A 558 -2.37 2.21 10.93
CA ASP A 558 -2.12 3.19 9.86
C ASP A 558 -1.59 2.55 8.55
N SER A 559 -1.03 1.34 8.63
CA SER A 559 -0.47 0.62 7.49
C SER A 559 -0.71 -0.89 7.54
N ALA A 560 -0.83 -1.49 6.36
CA ALA A 560 -0.85 -2.93 6.16
C ALA A 560 0.27 -3.36 5.21
N VAL A 561 0.75 -4.59 5.38
CA VAL A 561 1.77 -5.22 4.55
C VAL A 561 1.12 -6.31 3.70
N ALA A 562 1.27 -6.22 2.38
CA ALA A 562 0.89 -7.30 1.48
C ALA A 562 1.96 -8.39 1.48
N VAL A 563 1.53 -9.62 1.74
CA VAL A 563 2.40 -10.77 1.87
C VAL A 563 1.93 -11.88 0.93
N PRO A 564 2.76 -12.32 -0.03
CA PRO A 564 2.41 -13.39 -0.95
C PRO A 564 2.49 -14.77 -0.28
N SER A 565 1.72 -15.72 -0.81
CA SER A 565 1.84 -17.13 -0.44
C SER A 565 3.25 -17.65 -0.76
N ARG A 566 3.82 -18.42 0.17
CA ARG A 566 5.10 -19.11 0.01
C ARG A 566 5.04 -20.18 -1.06
N LEU A 567 3.85 -20.73 -1.32
CA LEU A 567 3.61 -21.83 -2.25
C LEU A 567 3.93 -21.48 -3.69
N TYR A 568 3.89 -20.19 -4.06
CA TYR A 568 4.26 -19.73 -5.39
C TYR A 568 5.75 -19.92 -5.71
N PHE A 569 6.56 -20.23 -4.70
CA PHE A 569 8.00 -20.25 -4.80
C PHE A 569 8.51 -21.65 -4.48
N THR A 570 9.25 -22.24 -5.40
CA THR A 570 9.88 -23.55 -5.20
C THR A 570 11.37 -23.36 -5.03
N LYS A 571 11.88 -23.68 -3.84
CA LYS A 571 13.32 -23.66 -3.56
C LYS A 571 14.05 -24.63 -4.49
N ASN A 572 15.15 -24.15 -5.04
CA ASN A 572 16.05 -24.95 -5.87
C ASN A 572 17.48 -24.44 -5.67
N SER A 573 18.47 -25.13 -6.22
CA SER A 573 19.89 -24.79 -6.01
C SER A 573 20.27 -23.38 -6.49
N SER A 574 19.57 -22.81 -7.48
CA SER A 574 19.80 -21.44 -7.96
C SER A 574 19.01 -20.38 -7.19
N GLN A 575 17.93 -20.78 -6.52
CA GLN A 575 17.08 -19.89 -5.72
C GLN A 575 16.86 -20.46 -4.32
N PRO A 576 17.91 -20.51 -3.48
CA PRO A 576 17.82 -21.10 -2.14
C PRO A 576 16.92 -20.30 -1.18
N LEU A 577 16.65 -19.03 -1.49
CA LEU A 577 15.75 -18.14 -0.75
C LEU A 577 14.34 -18.08 -1.34
N ALA A 578 13.98 -18.93 -2.31
CA ALA A 578 12.63 -18.92 -2.87
C ALA A 578 11.57 -19.02 -1.77
N GLY A 579 10.67 -18.02 -1.72
CA GLY A 579 9.59 -17.94 -0.74
C GLY A 579 9.99 -17.34 0.61
N VAL A 580 11.27 -17.01 0.83
CA VAL A 580 11.75 -16.27 2.00
C VAL A 580 11.36 -14.81 1.86
N ARG A 581 10.62 -14.26 2.83
CA ARG A 581 10.12 -12.89 2.82
C ARG A 581 11.13 -11.96 3.47
N LEU A 582 11.48 -10.91 2.74
CA LEU A 582 12.55 -9.97 3.04
C LEU A 582 12.00 -8.56 3.28
N ALA A 583 12.36 -8.00 4.43
CA ALA A 583 12.23 -6.57 4.70
C ALA A 583 13.56 -5.85 4.42
N VAL A 584 13.51 -4.65 3.83
CA VAL A 584 14.73 -3.91 3.45
C VAL A 584 14.78 -2.56 4.17
N LYS A 585 15.84 -2.30 4.96
CA LYS A 585 16.00 -1.01 5.65
C LYS A 585 15.92 0.16 4.67
N ASP A 586 15.28 1.25 5.08
CA ASP A 586 14.97 2.37 4.19
C ASP A 586 16.14 3.34 3.92
N ILE A 587 17.31 2.77 3.64
CA ILE A 587 18.51 3.42 3.10
C ILE A 587 19.05 2.69 1.86
N PHE A 588 18.55 1.49 1.57
CA PHE A 588 18.87 0.76 0.35
C PHE A 588 17.88 1.17 -0.75
N ASP A 589 18.40 1.48 -1.93
CA ASP A 589 17.59 1.76 -3.10
C ASP A 589 16.96 0.48 -3.68
N ILE A 590 15.70 0.61 -4.11
CA ILE A 590 14.95 -0.38 -4.90
C ILE A 590 14.40 0.37 -6.11
N GLU A 591 14.64 -0.14 -7.31
CA GLU A 591 14.20 0.49 -8.56
C GLU A 591 12.70 0.82 -8.54
N GLY A 592 12.37 2.05 -8.92
CA GLY A 592 10.99 2.57 -8.94
C GLY A 592 10.44 3.00 -7.57
N ILE A 593 11.19 2.79 -6.48
CA ILE A 593 10.76 3.09 -5.10
C ILE A 593 11.57 4.25 -4.53
N HIS A 594 10.93 5.13 -3.75
CA HIS A 594 11.62 6.18 -3.01
C HIS A 594 12.34 5.62 -1.77
N THR A 595 13.55 6.12 -1.50
CA THR A 595 14.30 5.86 -0.26
C THR A 595 14.20 7.08 0.65
N SER A 596 13.70 6.94 1.88
CA SER A 596 13.53 8.11 2.79
C SER A 596 14.77 8.44 3.61
N ALA A 597 15.62 7.46 3.88
CA ALA A 597 16.72 7.56 4.85
C ALA A 597 16.30 8.15 6.22
N GLY A 598 15.04 7.94 6.62
CA GLY A 598 14.49 8.52 7.85
C GLY A 598 14.33 10.04 7.82
N SER A 599 14.32 10.67 6.64
CA SER A 599 14.09 12.10 6.45
C SER A 599 12.96 12.39 5.47
N ARG A 600 11.99 13.20 5.91
CA ARG A 600 10.87 13.63 5.05
C ARG A 600 11.35 14.53 3.93
N ALA A 601 12.31 15.41 4.22
CA ALA A 601 12.90 16.28 3.23
C ALA A 601 13.67 15.48 2.17
N TRP A 602 14.43 14.46 2.58
CA TRP A 602 15.14 13.58 1.65
C TRP A 602 14.17 12.83 0.74
N TYR A 603 13.12 12.22 1.31
CA TYR A 603 12.09 11.48 0.57
C TYR A 603 11.40 12.33 -0.52
N HIS A 604 11.00 13.55 -0.18
CA HIS A 604 10.28 14.43 -1.11
C HIS A 604 11.19 15.16 -2.10
N PHE A 605 12.48 15.26 -1.80
CA PHE A 605 13.44 15.95 -2.65
C PHE A 605 14.00 15.03 -3.75
N HIS A 606 14.34 13.79 -3.40
CA HIS A 606 14.90 12.84 -4.35
C HIS A 606 13.79 12.08 -5.11
N PRO A 607 13.97 11.82 -6.43
CA PRO A 607 13.05 10.98 -7.19
C PRO A 607 13.12 9.51 -6.73
N PRO A 608 12.18 8.65 -7.18
CA PRO A 608 12.33 7.21 -7.00
C PRO A 608 13.67 6.71 -7.54
N ALA A 609 14.23 5.68 -6.90
CA ALA A 609 15.52 5.15 -7.30
C ALA A 609 15.47 4.57 -8.72
N ASN A 610 16.54 4.78 -9.47
CA ASN A 610 16.67 4.34 -10.86
C ASN A 610 17.29 2.95 -11.02
N ALA A 611 17.71 2.32 -9.91
CA ALA A 611 18.29 0.99 -9.87
C ALA A 611 18.18 0.45 -8.45
N THR A 612 18.11 -0.87 -8.32
CA THR A 612 18.17 -1.58 -7.04
C THR A 612 19.62 -1.74 -6.59
N SER A 613 19.87 -1.65 -5.28
CA SER A 613 21.20 -1.88 -4.69
C SER A 613 21.69 -3.31 -4.95
N PRO A 614 22.98 -3.53 -5.28
CA PRO A 614 23.50 -4.86 -5.62
C PRO A 614 23.27 -5.93 -4.56
N VAL A 615 23.35 -5.56 -3.27
CA VAL A 615 23.07 -6.50 -2.17
C VAL A 615 21.60 -6.91 -2.13
N VAL A 616 20.68 -6.00 -2.47
CA VAL A 616 19.25 -6.31 -2.58
C VAL A 616 18.99 -7.16 -3.83
N THR A 617 19.62 -6.83 -4.96
CA THR A 617 19.56 -7.63 -6.19
C THR A 617 20.03 -9.06 -5.96
N ALA A 618 21.15 -9.28 -5.26
CA ALA A 618 21.64 -10.62 -4.96
C ALA A 618 20.62 -11.48 -4.18
N LEU A 619 19.91 -10.87 -3.22
CA LEU A 619 18.85 -11.56 -2.47
C LEU A 619 17.63 -11.87 -3.36
N ILE A 620 17.22 -10.93 -4.22
CA ILE A 620 16.13 -11.13 -5.19
C ILE A 620 16.49 -12.26 -6.17
N ASP A 621 17.69 -12.25 -6.72
CA ASP A 621 18.17 -13.26 -7.68
C ASP A 621 18.19 -14.66 -7.04
N ALA A 622 18.52 -14.74 -5.75
CA ALA A 622 18.43 -15.97 -4.97
C ALA A 622 16.99 -16.38 -4.57
N GLY A 623 15.98 -15.63 -4.99
CA GLY A 623 14.55 -15.93 -4.81
C GLY A 623 13.86 -15.28 -3.60
N ALA A 624 14.54 -14.38 -2.87
CA ALA A 624 13.92 -13.69 -1.75
C ALA A 624 12.83 -12.72 -2.23
N VAL A 625 11.75 -12.62 -1.45
CA VAL A 625 10.54 -11.87 -1.80
C VAL A 625 10.44 -10.62 -0.94
N ILE A 626 10.64 -9.45 -1.55
CA ILE A 626 10.55 -8.18 -0.83
C ILE A 626 9.09 -7.84 -0.54
N VAL A 627 8.79 -7.60 0.75
CA VAL A 627 7.45 -7.24 1.25
C VAL A 627 7.32 -5.76 1.62
N GLY A 628 8.45 -5.06 1.81
CA GLY A 628 8.44 -3.66 2.22
C GLY A 628 9.79 -3.08 2.61
N LYS A 629 9.81 -1.75 2.74
CA LYS A 629 10.88 -0.98 3.37
C LYS A 629 10.62 -0.86 4.88
N VAL A 630 11.64 -1.10 5.70
CA VAL A 630 11.54 -0.97 7.17
C VAL A 630 12.27 0.26 7.68
N LYS A 631 11.73 0.85 8.75
CA LYS A 631 12.19 2.14 9.27
C LYS A 631 13.63 2.13 9.73
N THR A 632 14.27 3.27 9.48
CA THR A 632 15.60 3.62 9.93
C THR A 632 15.55 4.94 10.70
N SER A 633 16.41 5.11 11.70
CA SER A 633 16.70 6.45 12.19
C SER A 633 17.43 7.26 11.12
N GLN A 634 17.38 8.59 11.24
CA GLN A 634 17.73 9.48 10.14
C GLN A 634 19.21 9.36 9.75
N PHE A 635 19.44 9.07 8.46
CA PHE A 635 20.74 8.79 7.86
C PHE A 635 21.56 7.76 8.65
N ALA A 636 20.89 6.72 9.16
CA ALA A 636 21.49 5.64 9.95
C ALA A 636 22.20 6.08 11.26
N ASN A 637 21.91 7.29 11.77
CA ASN A 637 22.48 7.76 13.03
C ASN A 637 21.83 7.05 14.24
N GLY A 638 22.60 6.77 15.28
CA GLY A 638 22.04 6.26 16.54
C GLY A 638 21.11 7.30 17.18
N GLN A 639 19.86 6.90 17.41
CA GLN A 639 18.76 7.70 17.97
C GLN A 639 17.92 6.88 18.97
N LEU A 640 17.26 7.53 19.92
CA LEU A 640 16.43 6.92 20.96
C LEU A 640 15.06 7.61 21.04
N ALA A 641 13.99 6.83 21.19
CA ALA A 641 12.67 7.40 21.45
C ALA A 641 12.63 8.00 22.88
N THR A 642 11.82 9.02 23.18
CA THR A 642 11.09 9.95 22.30
C THR A 642 11.92 11.22 21.96
N ALA A 643 13.23 11.17 22.14
CA ALA A 643 14.07 12.38 22.17
C ALA A 643 14.39 12.93 20.77
N ASP A 644 14.92 12.10 19.88
CA ASP A 644 15.55 12.58 18.64
C ASP A 644 14.96 11.98 17.35
N TRP A 645 13.97 11.10 17.46
CA TRP A 645 13.10 10.67 16.34
C TRP A 645 12.01 11.72 16.05
N VAL A 646 12.33 12.71 15.20
CA VAL A 646 11.43 13.83 14.89
C VAL A 646 10.65 13.63 13.58
N ASP A 647 11.34 13.38 12.46
CA ASP A 647 10.70 13.31 11.13
C ASP A 647 9.77 12.09 10.96
N TYR A 648 10.26 10.93 11.40
CA TYR A 648 9.49 9.70 11.53
C TYR A 648 9.62 9.24 12.99
N HIS A 649 8.63 8.52 13.50
CA HIS A 649 8.68 8.00 14.87
C HIS A 649 9.29 6.60 14.92
N SER A 650 9.93 6.31 16.06
CA SER A 650 10.52 5.01 16.33
C SER A 650 9.43 3.92 16.44
N PRO A 651 9.62 2.77 15.77
CA PRO A 651 8.81 1.55 15.98
C PRO A 651 8.68 1.15 17.46
N PHE A 652 7.74 0.26 17.78
CA PHE A 652 7.50 -0.26 19.12
C PHE A 652 8.16 -1.63 19.32
N ASN A 653 9.03 -1.77 20.32
CA ASN A 653 9.64 -3.06 20.66
C ASN A 653 8.53 -4.03 21.12
N PRO A 654 8.40 -5.24 20.53
CA PRO A 654 7.32 -6.17 20.86
C PRO A 654 7.53 -6.91 22.18
N ARG A 655 8.73 -6.86 22.78
CA ARG A 655 9.10 -7.69 23.92
C ARG A 655 8.54 -7.16 25.24
N GLY A 656 8.25 -8.08 26.16
CA GLY A 656 7.76 -7.76 27.50
C GLY A 656 6.51 -6.90 27.47
N ASP A 657 6.62 -5.68 27.97
CA ASP A 657 5.49 -4.73 28.04
C ASP A 657 5.18 -3.99 26.74
N GLY A 658 6.01 -4.10 25.68
CA GLY A 658 5.78 -3.39 24.42
C GLY A 658 6.35 -1.96 24.35
N TYR A 659 6.95 -1.46 25.45
CA TYR A 659 7.35 -0.05 25.61
C TYR A 659 8.85 0.15 25.88
N GLN A 660 9.66 -0.91 25.72
CA GLN A 660 11.11 -0.82 25.76
C GLN A 660 11.68 -0.11 24.51
N GLN A 661 12.89 0.42 24.61
CA GLN A 661 13.63 0.95 23.46
C GLN A 661 13.89 -0.17 22.44
N PRO A 662 13.58 0.02 21.16
CA PRO A 662 13.92 -0.95 20.11
C PRO A 662 15.35 -0.80 19.59
N PHE A 663 16.06 0.25 20.02
CA PHE A 663 17.39 0.67 19.56
C PHE A 663 17.45 0.96 18.05
N SER A 664 18.60 1.42 17.55
CA SER A 664 18.74 2.03 16.23
C SER A 664 20.13 1.75 15.61
N SER A 665 20.34 1.88 14.31
CA SER A 665 19.45 2.47 13.29
C SER A 665 18.63 1.49 12.46
N SER A 666 18.91 0.19 12.47
CA SER A 666 18.06 -0.81 11.77
C SER A 666 16.83 -1.19 12.60
N THR A 667 16.14 -0.18 13.13
CA THR A 667 15.08 -0.32 14.14
C THR A 667 13.89 -1.11 13.62
N GLY A 668 13.38 -0.77 12.44
CA GLY A 668 12.25 -1.49 11.85
C GLY A 668 12.61 -2.93 11.47
N ALA A 669 13.88 -3.21 11.15
CA ALA A 669 14.36 -4.57 10.88
C ALA A 669 14.32 -5.43 12.16
N GLY A 670 14.91 -4.94 13.26
CA GLY A 670 14.87 -5.63 14.56
C GLY A 670 13.44 -5.84 15.08
N VAL A 671 12.61 -4.80 15.04
CA VAL A 671 11.22 -4.86 15.50
C VAL A 671 10.36 -5.76 14.62
N GLY A 672 10.44 -5.61 13.30
CA GLY A 672 9.67 -6.42 12.36
C GLY A 672 9.96 -7.92 12.52
N ILE A 673 11.24 -8.29 12.62
CA ILE A 673 11.65 -9.68 12.84
C ILE A 673 11.25 -10.17 14.24
N ALA A 674 11.18 -9.31 15.26
CA ALA A 674 10.68 -9.76 16.55
C ALA A 674 9.15 -9.81 16.65
N SER A 675 8.41 -9.21 15.71
CA SER A 675 6.96 -9.02 15.81
C SER A 675 6.16 -9.93 14.88
N TYR A 676 6.67 -10.19 13.68
CA TYR A 676 5.90 -10.78 12.61
C TYR A 676 6.41 -12.15 12.23
N ASP A 677 5.67 -13.20 12.63
CA ASP A 677 5.98 -14.60 12.27
C ASP A 677 6.05 -14.83 10.76
N TRP A 678 5.27 -14.06 9.98
CA TRP A 678 5.24 -14.14 8.53
C TRP A 678 6.47 -13.52 7.84
N LEU A 679 7.32 -12.76 8.56
CA LEU A 679 8.54 -12.14 8.03
C LEU A 679 9.77 -12.96 8.45
N ASP A 680 10.64 -13.35 7.51
CA ASP A 680 11.73 -14.28 7.78
C ASP A 680 13.07 -13.60 8.06
N ILE A 681 13.42 -12.62 7.22
CA ILE A 681 14.70 -11.91 7.29
C ILE A 681 14.52 -10.42 7.02
N ALA A 682 15.39 -9.61 7.62
CA ALA A 682 15.46 -8.19 7.34
C ALA A 682 16.91 -7.76 7.08
N LEU A 683 17.11 -7.03 5.98
CA LEU A 683 18.38 -6.42 5.61
C LEU A 683 18.52 -5.04 6.25
N GLY A 684 19.66 -4.80 6.90
CA GLY A 684 20.02 -3.52 7.49
C GLY A 684 21.51 -3.19 7.31
N THR A 685 21.98 -2.21 8.08
CA THR A 685 23.40 -1.82 8.10
C THR A 685 23.91 -1.62 9.51
N ASP A 686 25.21 -1.86 9.69
CA ASP A 686 25.94 -1.62 10.92
C ASP A 686 27.15 -0.71 10.67
N THR A 687 27.15 0.48 11.28
CA THR A 687 28.29 1.41 11.27
C THR A 687 28.97 1.47 12.64
N GLY A 688 28.18 1.40 13.71
CA GLY A 688 28.66 1.43 15.10
C GLY A 688 27.91 0.50 16.05
N GLY A 689 27.05 -0.38 15.54
CA GLY A 689 26.12 -1.21 16.31
C GLY A 689 24.69 -1.24 15.78
N SER A 690 24.44 -0.70 14.58
CA SER A 690 23.09 -0.53 14.03
C SER A 690 22.38 -1.82 13.59
N ILE A 691 23.07 -2.98 13.58
CA ILE A 691 22.44 -4.30 13.55
C ILE A 691 22.42 -4.88 14.97
N ARG A 692 23.56 -4.79 15.66
CA ARG A 692 23.74 -5.45 16.96
C ARG A 692 22.79 -4.95 18.04
N PHE A 693 22.66 -3.63 18.22
CA PHE A 693 21.78 -3.07 19.25
C PHE A 693 20.29 -3.38 18.99
N PRO A 694 19.74 -3.21 17.78
CA PRO A 694 18.38 -3.68 17.50
C PRO A 694 18.20 -5.19 17.71
N SER A 695 19.18 -6.02 17.32
CA SER A 695 19.10 -7.47 17.52
C SER A 695 19.07 -7.85 19.00
N GLN A 696 19.93 -7.26 19.83
CA GLN A 696 19.99 -7.50 21.27
C GLN A 696 18.68 -7.08 21.95
N ALA A 697 18.21 -5.86 21.67
CA ALA A 697 17.02 -5.29 22.30
C ALA A 697 15.72 -6.03 21.95
N ASN A 698 15.66 -6.60 20.76
CA ASN A 698 14.50 -7.33 20.27
C ASN A 698 14.68 -8.86 20.39
N GLY A 699 15.83 -9.34 20.90
CA GLY A 699 16.09 -10.76 21.12
C GLY A 699 16.04 -11.60 19.84
N VAL A 700 16.77 -11.16 18.81
CA VAL A 700 16.85 -11.81 17.49
C VAL A 700 18.30 -11.92 17.05
N PHE A 701 18.61 -12.81 16.11
CA PHE A 701 19.96 -12.96 15.58
C PHE A 701 20.33 -11.75 14.70
N GLY A 702 21.60 -11.35 14.70
CA GLY A 702 22.07 -10.24 13.86
C GLY A 702 23.58 -10.26 13.68
N ILE A 703 24.04 -9.88 12.48
CA ILE A 703 25.47 -9.86 12.14
C ILE A 703 25.92 -8.47 11.70
N ARG A 704 26.99 -7.97 12.32
CA ARG A 704 27.91 -7.03 11.67
C ARG A 704 28.97 -7.87 10.97
N ALA A 705 28.94 -7.90 9.64
CA ALA A 705 29.88 -8.70 8.87
C ALA A 705 31.30 -8.10 8.90
N SER A 706 32.27 -8.87 8.47
CA SER A 706 33.60 -8.37 8.12
C SER A 706 33.48 -7.17 7.19
N HIS A 707 34.23 -6.11 7.50
CA HIS A 707 34.14 -4.87 6.72
C HIS A 707 34.64 -5.12 5.29
N GLY A 708 33.82 -4.75 4.30
CA GLY A 708 34.07 -4.95 2.87
C GLY A 708 33.51 -6.24 2.27
N SER A 709 32.83 -7.10 3.04
CA SER A 709 32.28 -8.37 2.53
C SER A 709 31.03 -8.22 1.64
N ALA A 710 30.40 -7.05 1.61
CA ALA A 710 29.20 -6.80 0.81
C ALA A 710 29.32 -5.49 0.01
N ASN A 711 28.71 -5.46 -1.17
CA ASN A 711 28.64 -4.26 -2.02
C ASN A 711 27.53 -3.32 -1.54
N LEU A 712 27.92 -2.15 -1.03
CA LEU A 712 27.03 -1.10 -0.51
C LEU A 712 26.79 0.05 -1.51
N GLU A 713 26.98 -0.18 -2.82
CA GLU A 713 26.49 0.76 -3.83
C GLU A 713 24.97 0.96 -3.72
N LYS A 714 24.52 2.19 -3.98
CA LYS A 714 23.11 2.61 -3.87
C LYS A 714 22.52 2.40 -2.46
N VAL A 715 23.37 2.63 -1.46
CA VAL A 715 22.98 2.70 -0.05
C VAL A 715 23.38 4.06 0.49
N VAL A 716 22.48 4.75 1.20
CA VAL A 716 22.79 6.05 1.81
C VAL A 716 23.87 5.86 2.90
N PRO A 717 25.06 6.47 2.75
CA PRO A 717 26.19 6.18 3.63
C PRO A 717 26.12 6.92 4.97
N LEU A 718 26.76 6.34 6.00
CA LEU A 718 27.13 7.05 7.23
C LEU A 718 28.65 7.26 7.26
N ALA A 719 29.41 6.18 7.18
CA ALA A 719 30.86 6.24 7.00
C ALA A 719 31.32 4.98 6.27
N PRO A 720 31.65 5.04 4.98
CA PRO A 720 32.07 3.86 4.20
C PRO A 720 33.22 3.05 4.81
N GLN A 721 34.04 3.69 5.64
CA GLN A 721 35.12 3.08 6.40
C GLN A 721 34.64 2.08 7.46
N PHE A 722 33.40 2.18 7.91
CA PHE A 722 32.81 1.32 8.94
C PHE A 722 31.52 0.62 8.50
N ASP A 723 30.83 1.15 7.51
CA ASP A 723 29.53 0.66 7.05
C ASP A 723 29.64 -0.81 6.56
N THR A 724 28.76 -1.66 7.08
CA THR A 724 28.58 -3.04 6.62
C THR A 724 27.10 -3.32 6.39
N ALA A 725 26.77 -4.15 5.39
CA ALA A 725 25.45 -4.79 5.33
C ALA A 725 25.36 -5.84 6.43
N GLY A 726 24.15 -6.06 6.96
CA GLY A 726 23.88 -7.09 7.94
C GLY A 726 22.45 -7.59 7.86
N LEU A 727 22.24 -8.87 8.15
CA LEU A 727 20.94 -9.51 8.17
C LEU A 727 20.49 -9.77 9.62
N ILE A 728 19.20 -9.59 9.86
CA ILE A 728 18.51 -9.90 11.12
C ILE A 728 17.48 -11.00 10.84
N ALA A 729 17.43 -12.02 11.70
CA ALA A 729 16.57 -13.18 11.52
C ALA A 729 16.17 -13.84 12.84
N ARG A 730 15.16 -14.70 12.79
CA ARG A 730 14.80 -15.62 13.89
C ARG A 730 15.36 -17.03 13.71
N ASP A 731 15.44 -17.47 12.45
CA ASP A 731 15.92 -18.79 12.02
C ASP A 731 17.40 -18.71 11.59
N PRO A 732 18.33 -19.36 12.31
CA PRO A 732 19.76 -19.36 11.98
C PRO A 732 20.12 -20.01 10.64
N GLY A 733 19.34 -20.97 10.15
CA GLY A 733 19.57 -21.61 8.85
C GLY A 733 19.23 -20.69 7.68
N VAL A 734 18.09 -20.00 7.74
CA VAL A 734 17.73 -18.98 6.74
C VAL A 734 18.68 -17.78 6.81
N TRP A 735 19.10 -17.42 8.03
CA TRP A 735 20.06 -16.35 8.27
C TRP A 735 21.43 -16.62 7.65
N GLU A 736 21.97 -17.83 7.83
CA GLU A 736 23.20 -18.27 7.17
C GLU A 736 23.04 -18.28 5.65
N THR A 737 21.99 -18.91 5.14
CA THR A 737 21.75 -19.03 3.68
C THR A 737 21.72 -17.66 3.01
N ALA A 738 21.00 -16.70 3.60
CA ALA A 738 20.92 -15.34 3.08
C ALA A 738 22.26 -14.59 3.18
N SER A 739 23.04 -14.87 4.22
CA SER A 739 24.35 -14.26 4.43
C SER A 739 25.41 -14.79 3.44
N GLN A 740 25.38 -16.09 3.11
CA GLN A 740 26.23 -16.68 2.07
C GLN A 740 26.07 -15.98 0.71
N ILE A 741 24.85 -15.54 0.38
CA ILE A 741 24.55 -14.84 -0.87
C ILE A 741 25.19 -13.46 -0.91
N ILE A 742 25.09 -12.69 0.19
CA ILE A 742 25.55 -11.30 0.21
C ILE A 742 27.03 -11.15 0.61
N TYR A 743 27.65 -12.20 1.15
CA TYR A 743 29.07 -12.27 1.51
C TYR A 743 29.82 -13.29 0.64
N SER A 744 29.62 -13.25 -0.68
CA SER A 744 30.06 -14.29 -1.62
C SER A 744 31.55 -14.61 -1.60
N ASP A 745 32.40 -13.68 -1.15
CA ASP A 745 33.85 -13.85 -1.06
C ASP A 745 34.32 -14.46 0.28
N THR A 746 33.39 -14.83 1.16
CA THR A 746 33.68 -15.38 2.49
C THR A 746 33.63 -16.91 2.48
N GLU A 747 34.55 -17.56 3.19
CA GLU A 747 34.58 -19.02 3.34
C GLU A 747 33.62 -19.48 4.45
N PHE A 748 32.66 -20.33 4.09
CA PHE A 748 31.65 -20.89 4.99
C PHE A 748 31.91 -22.32 5.45
N ASN A 749 32.86 -23.02 4.84
CA ASN A 749 33.13 -24.42 5.13
C ASN A 749 34.34 -24.57 6.04
N TRP A 750 34.12 -24.65 7.36
CA TRP A 750 35.19 -24.84 8.34
C TRP A 750 35.03 -26.16 9.08
N SER A 751 36.11 -26.93 9.21
CA SER A 751 36.04 -28.26 9.85
C SER A 751 36.38 -28.26 11.34
N ASP A 752 36.76 -27.12 11.92
CA ASP A 752 37.23 -27.01 13.30
C ASP A 752 36.97 -25.61 13.86
N TYR A 753 37.04 -25.48 15.18
CA TYR A 753 36.73 -24.26 15.92
C TYR A 753 37.85 -23.84 16.87
N PRO A 754 37.89 -22.55 17.27
CA PRO A 754 38.89 -22.05 18.20
C PRO A 754 38.81 -22.77 19.56
N ARG A 755 39.97 -23.13 20.14
CA ARG A 755 40.06 -23.80 21.46
C ARG A 755 40.28 -22.81 22.62
N ARG A 756 40.04 -21.53 22.37
CA ARG A 756 40.18 -20.44 23.34
C ARG A 756 38.98 -19.50 23.20
N ILE A 757 38.29 -19.28 24.30
CA ILE A 757 37.19 -18.33 24.41
C ILE A 757 37.65 -17.23 25.38
N GLN A 758 37.71 -16.01 24.89
CA GLN A 758 38.15 -14.83 25.62
C GLN A 758 36.91 -14.02 25.99
N THR A 759 36.61 -13.90 27.28
CA THR A 759 35.53 -13.03 27.75
C THR A 759 36.10 -11.66 28.05
N VAL A 760 35.35 -10.62 27.67
CA VAL A 760 35.69 -9.22 27.94
C VAL A 760 34.43 -8.47 28.33
N PHE A 761 34.60 -7.30 28.95
CA PHE A 761 33.56 -6.29 29.18
C PHE A 761 32.15 -6.86 29.50
N ASN A 762 31.81 -6.92 30.79
CA ASN A 762 30.48 -7.35 31.27
C ASN A 762 30.07 -8.79 30.90
N ALA A 763 31.00 -9.65 30.46
CA ALA A 763 30.83 -11.11 30.37
C ALA A 763 31.61 -11.81 31.50
N PRO A 764 31.16 -11.73 32.76
CA PRO A 764 31.89 -12.31 33.88
C PRO A 764 31.89 -13.85 33.79
N LEU A 765 32.93 -14.45 34.37
CA LEU A 765 33.02 -15.91 34.52
C LEU A 765 32.29 -16.42 35.77
N ASP A 766 31.86 -15.52 36.65
CA ASP A 766 31.14 -15.81 37.88
C ASP A 766 29.80 -15.04 37.91
N ALA A 767 28.71 -15.72 38.27
CA ALA A 767 27.39 -15.11 38.39
C ALA A 767 27.27 -14.09 39.55
N SER A 768 26.93 -12.83 39.25
CA SER A 768 26.51 -11.84 40.26
C SER A 768 25.02 -11.47 40.19
N ASP A 769 24.38 -11.70 39.03
CA ASP A 769 22.95 -11.50 38.80
C ASP A 769 22.37 -12.58 37.86
N GLN A 770 21.07 -12.46 37.52
CA GLN A 770 20.40 -13.41 36.62
C GLN A 770 21.02 -13.44 35.21
N VAL A 771 21.49 -12.30 34.69
CA VAL A 771 22.12 -12.21 33.38
C VAL A 771 23.46 -12.92 33.41
N ASP A 772 24.28 -12.67 34.43
CA ASP A 772 25.58 -13.32 34.59
C ASP A 772 25.43 -14.83 34.71
N ALA A 773 24.43 -15.32 35.45
CA ALA A 773 24.15 -16.75 35.55
C ALA A 773 23.82 -17.39 34.19
N MET A 774 23.09 -16.66 33.33
CA MET A 774 22.78 -17.13 31.97
C MET A 774 24.00 -17.12 31.07
N VAL A 775 24.82 -16.06 31.15
CA VAL A 775 26.06 -15.90 30.38
C VAL A 775 27.09 -16.95 30.79
N GLU A 776 27.29 -17.14 32.09
CA GLU A 776 28.16 -18.19 32.65
C GLU A 776 27.72 -19.58 32.17
N ALA A 777 26.42 -19.89 32.26
CA ALA A 777 25.89 -21.16 31.79
C ALA A 777 26.08 -21.37 30.28
N PHE A 778 25.90 -20.33 29.47
CA PHE A 778 26.17 -20.36 28.04
C PHE A 778 27.66 -20.59 27.76
N LEU A 779 28.56 -19.82 28.40
CA LEU A 779 30.00 -19.92 28.23
C LEU A 779 30.54 -21.30 28.58
N HIS A 780 30.07 -21.91 29.67
CA HIS A 780 30.47 -23.26 30.05
C HIS A 780 30.03 -24.32 29.02
N LYS A 781 28.79 -24.22 28.51
CA LYS A 781 28.29 -25.11 27.45
C LYS A 781 29.07 -24.93 26.15
N LEU A 782 29.34 -23.67 25.76
CA LEU A 782 30.14 -23.35 24.58
C LEU A 782 31.57 -23.89 24.72
N ALA A 783 32.23 -23.64 25.85
CA ALA A 783 33.58 -24.14 26.13
C ALA A 783 33.63 -25.67 26.12
N GLN A 784 32.64 -26.34 26.71
CA GLN A 784 32.54 -27.79 26.68
C GLN A 784 32.38 -28.31 25.24
N HIS A 785 31.46 -27.72 24.46
CA HIS A 785 31.20 -28.11 23.07
C HIS A 785 32.46 -27.94 22.20
N LEU A 786 33.15 -26.82 22.35
CA LEU A 786 34.37 -26.51 21.61
C LEU A 786 35.63 -27.14 22.19
N SER A 787 35.54 -27.87 23.32
CA SER A 787 36.70 -28.29 24.13
C SER A 787 37.73 -27.15 24.30
N ALA A 788 37.21 -25.96 24.60
CA ALA A 788 37.97 -24.71 24.66
C ALA A 788 38.25 -24.29 26.11
N SER A 789 39.32 -23.53 26.29
CA SER A 789 39.63 -22.84 27.56
C SER A 789 38.90 -21.50 27.63
N LEU A 790 38.34 -21.17 28.80
CA LEU A 790 37.77 -19.86 29.11
C LEU A 790 38.84 -18.96 29.73
N ILE A 791 38.98 -17.74 29.21
CA ILE A 791 39.96 -16.76 29.65
C ILE A 791 39.26 -15.41 29.81
N ASN A 792 39.30 -14.83 31.01
CA ASN A 792 38.91 -13.44 31.20
C ASN A 792 40.06 -12.53 30.80
N LEU A 793 39.85 -11.66 29.81
CA LEU A 793 40.88 -10.79 29.27
C LEU A 793 40.68 -9.33 29.68
N ASP A 794 41.73 -8.75 30.27
CA ASP A 794 41.82 -7.31 30.50
C ASP A 794 42.47 -6.62 29.30
N ILE A 795 41.64 -6.15 28.36
CA ILE A 795 42.09 -5.46 27.14
C ILE A 795 42.91 -4.20 27.46
N PRO A 796 42.49 -3.29 28.36
CA PRO A 796 43.32 -2.15 28.77
C PRO A 796 44.72 -2.51 29.24
N SER A 797 44.87 -3.55 30.07
CA SER A 797 46.19 -4.02 30.52
C SER A 797 47.02 -4.58 29.35
N LEU A 798 46.41 -5.43 28.52
CA LEU A 798 47.09 -5.97 27.32
C LEU A 798 47.53 -4.85 26.36
N TRP A 799 46.69 -3.84 26.15
CA TRP A 799 47.00 -2.66 25.34
C TRP A 799 48.19 -1.89 25.93
N THR A 800 48.18 -1.61 27.24
CA THR A 800 49.28 -0.91 27.90
C THR A 800 50.63 -1.58 27.64
N GLU A 801 50.67 -2.92 27.66
CA GLU A 801 51.88 -3.70 27.42
C GLU A 801 52.29 -3.80 25.93
N THR A 802 51.32 -3.79 25.00
CA THR A 802 51.55 -4.20 23.61
C THR A 802 51.14 -3.17 22.55
N HIS A 803 50.69 -1.97 22.96
CA HIS A 803 50.23 -0.92 22.05
C HIS A 803 51.31 -0.52 21.04
N PRO A 804 50.90 -0.10 19.83
CA PRO A 804 51.83 0.53 18.88
C PRO A 804 52.45 1.80 19.48
N SER A 805 53.77 1.97 19.34
CA SER A 805 54.52 3.11 19.91
C SER A 805 54.10 4.49 19.40
N ASN A 806 53.34 4.53 18.30
CA ASN A 806 52.79 5.75 17.70
C ASN A 806 51.38 6.10 18.20
N MET A 807 50.82 5.33 19.13
CA MET A 807 49.51 5.58 19.76
C MET A 807 49.67 5.82 21.26
N SER A 808 48.66 6.41 21.90
CA SER A 808 48.65 6.56 23.37
C SER A 808 48.70 5.19 24.04
N SER A 809 49.44 5.11 25.15
CA SER A 809 49.44 3.93 26.02
C SER A 809 48.11 3.76 26.77
N ASP A 810 47.29 4.82 26.86
CA ASP A 810 45.91 4.73 27.33
C ASP A 810 44.99 4.31 26.17
N LEU A 811 44.29 3.18 26.34
CA LEU A 811 43.44 2.62 25.29
C LEU A 811 42.30 3.57 24.91
N VAL A 812 41.68 4.22 25.90
CA VAL A 812 40.50 5.07 25.67
C VAL A 812 40.92 6.30 24.89
N GLU A 813 41.98 7.00 25.32
CA GLU A 813 42.54 8.15 24.62
C GLU A 813 42.96 7.79 23.19
N ALA A 814 43.50 6.59 22.99
CA ALA A 814 43.97 6.13 21.69
C ALA A 814 42.85 5.92 20.66
N ILE A 815 41.63 5.55 21.08
CA ILE A 815 40.57 5.11 20.15
C ILE A 815 39.24 5.87 20.26
N GLU A 816 38.92 6.52 21.38
CA GLU A 816 37.56 7.03 21.66
C GLU A 816 37.07 8.06 20.61
N LYS A 817 38.01 8.82 20.02
CA LYS A 817 37.73 9.88 19.05
C LYS A 817 37.65 9.39 17.61
N ILE A 818 38.07 8.15 17.33
CA ILE A 818 38.13 7.62 15.96
C ILE A 818 36.72 7.61 15.34
N TYR A 819 35.76 6.98 16.01
CA TYR A 819 34.40 6.87 15.51
C TYR A 819 33.71 8.22 15.28
N PRO A 820 33.56 9.11 16.27
CA PRO A 820 32.82 10.36 16.09
C PRO A 820 33.47 11.29 15.05
N THR A 821 34.80 11.25 14.91
CA THR A 821 35.54 12.00 13.88
C THR A 821 35.16 11.54 12.49
N VAL A 822 35.28 10.23 12.23
CA VAL A 822 35.06 9.66 10.89
C VAL A 822 33.60 9.81 10.47
N ILE A 823 32.63 9.46 11.33
CA ILE A 823 31.20 9.58 10.97
C ILE A 823 30.76 11.04 10.79
N GLY A 824 31.32 11.96 11.58
CA GLY A 824 30.97 13.38 11.54
C GLY A 824 31.41 14.01 10.23
N ILE A 825 32.66 13.76 9.83
CA ILE A 825 33.26 14.33 8.61
C ILE A 825 32.73 13.63 7.36
N GLU A 826 32.69 12.29 7.34
CA GLU A 826 32.33 11.56 6.12
C GLU A 826 30.85 11.70 5.77
N GLN A 827 29.94 11.59 6.75
CA GLN A 827 28.52 11.79 6.45
C GLN A 827 28.20 13.23 6.05
N ALA A 828 28.89 14.20 6.68
CA ALA A 828 28.77 15.59 6.25
C ALA A 828 29.12 15.74 4.77
N ARG A 829 30.30 15.22 4.37
CA ARG A 829 30.79 15.28 3.00
C ARG A 829 29.92 14.52 1.99
N LEU A 830 29.46 13.31 2.35
CA LEU A 830 28.78 12.40 1.43
C LEU A 830 27.26 12.61 1.35
N VAL A 831 26.64 13.09 2.42
CA VAL A 831 25.18 13.23 2.52
C VAL A 831 24.79 14.69 2.72
N ARG A 832 25.25 15.35 3.79
CA ARG A 832 24.79 16.70 4.15
C ARG A 832 25.13 17.72 3.06
N ASP A 833 26.39 17.81 2.66
CA ASP A 833 26.89 18.86 1.78
C ASP A 833 26.22 18.84 0.39
N PRO A 834 26.16 17.70 -0.34
CA PRO A 834 25.43 17.65 -1.61
C PRO A 834 23.94 17.88 -1.41
N PHE A 835 23.31 17.28 -0.39
CA PHE A 835 21.89 17.46 -0.13
C PHE A 835 21.53 18.92 0.15
N TYR A 836 22.31 19.61 0.99
CA TYR A 836 22.10 21.01 1.31
C TYR A 836 22.32 21.91 0.10
N ALA A 837 23.36 21.64 -0.70
CA ALA A 837 23.63 22.40 -1.92
C ALA A 837 22.47 22.31 -2.91
N ASP A 838 22.02 21.09 -3.22
CA ASP A 838 20.95 20.83 -4.19
C ASP A 838 19.60 21.35 -3.68
N TYR A 839 19.29 21.11 -2.41
CA TYR A 839 18.05 21.59 -1.79
C TYR A 839 18.00 23.13 -1.78
N LYS A 840 19.11 23.78 -1.44
CA LYS A 840 19.23 25.25 -1.44
C LYS A 840 19.01 25.84 -2.82
N ALA A 841 19.57 25.20 -3.86
CA ALA A 841 19.43 25.63 -5.25
C ALA A 841 17.96 25.60 -5.71
N GLN A 842 17.18 24.61 -5.27
CA GLN A 842 15.78 24.43 -5.70
C GLN A 842 14.75 25.11 -4.79
N HIS A 843 15.09 25.43 -3.54
CA HIS A 843 14.14 25.97 -2.55
C HIS A 843 14.45 27.41 -2.09
N SER A 844 14.94 28.24 -3.01
CA SER A 844 15.21 29.68 -2.79
C SER A 844 16.15 29.97 -1.62
N GLY A 845 17.22 29.18 -1.48
CA GLY A 845 18.21 29.41 -0.43
C GLY A 845 17.91 28.72 0.91
N ARG A 846 16.78 28.01 1.05
CA ARG A 846 16.40 27.30 2.30
C ARG A 846 17.21 26.01 2.48
N LEU A 847 17.37 25.58 3.72
CA LEU A 847 17.95 24.29 4.08
C LEU A 847 16.84 23.31 4.53
N PRO A 848 17.01 22.00 4.30
CA PRO A 848 16.07 21.00 4.79
C PRO A 848 16.16 20.83 6.31
N PHE A 849 15.08 20.35 6.93
CA PHE A 849 15.12 19.94 8.34
C PHE A 849 15.92 18.64 8.51
N VAL A 850 16.64 18.55 9.63
CA VAL A 850 17.46 17.39 10.01
C VAL A 850 17.33 17.17 11.53
N ASN A 851 17.15 15.90 11.93
CA ASN A 851 17.03 15.46 13.32
C ASN A 851 18.25 15.92 14.16
N PRO A 852 18.10 16.06 15.49
CA PRO A 852 19.18 16.56 16.34
C PRO A 852 20.49 15.75 16.28
N ALA A 853 20.42 14.41 16.30
CA ALA A 853 21.61 13.55 16.32
C ALA A 853 22.56 13.76 15.11
N PRO A 854 22.11 13.67 13.83
CA PRO A 854 22.98 13.97 12.69
C PRO A 854 23.56 15.39 12.74
N ARG A 855 22.76 16.41 13.10
CA ARG A 855 23.24 17.80 13.18
C ARG A 855 24.39 17.97 14.16
N ILE A 856 24.29 17.38 15.34
CA ILE A 856 25.30 17.46 16.40
C ILE A 856 26.60 16.78 15.97
N ARG A 857 26.51 15.62 15.30
CA ARG A 857 27.68 14.87 14.82
C ARG A 857 28.38 15.55 13.65
N TRP A 858 27.62 16.12 12.70
CA TRP A 858 28.21 16.92 11.63
C TRP A 858 28.88 18.18 12.18
N GLY A 859 28.25 18.86 13.15
CA GLY A 859 28.84 20.03 13.81
C GLY A 859 30.14 19.71 14.54
N TYR A 860 30.26 18.52 15.15
CA TYR A 860 31.53 18.05 15.69
C TYR A 860 32.56 17.88 14.58
N GLY A 861 32.22 17.18 13.48
CA GLY A 861 33.10 17.04 12.32
C GLY A 861 33.61 18.39 11.77
N ASP A 862 32.72 19.37 11.62
CA ASP A 862 33.07 20.72 11.14
C ASP A 862 34.00 21.49 12.10
N SER A 863 33.94 21.16 13.40
CA SER A 863 34.75 21.82 14.42
C SER A 863 36.20 21.32 14.48
N LEU A 864 36.48 20.17 13.84
CA LEU A 864 37.79 19.54 13.88
C LEU A 864 38.77 20.21 12.91
N PRO A 865 40.06 20.29 13.24
CA PRO A 865 41.10 20.77 12.33
C PRO A 865 41.21 19.90 11.06
N ASN A 866 41.72 20.51 9.98
CA ASN A 866 42.14 19.74 8.79
C ASN A 866 43.22 18.71 9.16
N GLY A 867 43.17 17.52 8.57
CA GLY A 867 44.11 16.43 8.87
C GLY A 867 43.63 15.45 9.95
N THR A 868 42.61 15.80 10.74
CA THR A 868 42.11 14.95 11.83
C THR A 868 41.42 13.68 11.32
N LEU A 869 40.83 13.69 10.12
CA LEU A 869 40.28 12.49 9.50
C LEU A 869 41.38 11.48 9.17
N GLU A 870 42.46 11.93 8.53
CA GLU A 870 43.60 11.10 8.15
C GLU A 870 44.31 10.51 9.37
N GLU A 871 44.44 11.30 10.44
CA GLU A 871 44.95 10.82 11.72
C GLU A 871 44.03 9.75 12.34
N ALA A 872 42.72 9.99 12.40
CA ALA A 872 41.76 9.03 12.92
C ALA A 872 41.77 7.71 12.13
N LEU A 873 41.89 7.78 10.80
CA LEU A 873 42.01 6.59 9.95
C LEU A 873 43.35 5.87 10.14
N THR A 874 44.44 6.60 10.34
CA THR A 874 45.75 6.02 10.66
C THR A 874 45.71 5.26 11.99
N ASN A 875 45.14 5.88 13.03
CA ASN A 875 44.97 5.26 14.35
C ASN A 875 44.04 4.05 14.29
N ARG A 876 42.96 4.12 13.50
CA ARG A 876 42.09 2.97 13.24
C ARG A 876 42.87 1.80 12.63
N THR A 877 43.68 2.04 11.59
CA THR A 877 44.48 0.98 10.95
C THR A 877 45.50 0.37 11.90
N ALA A 878 46.13 1.18 12.76
CA ALA A 878 47.04 0.70 13.79
C ALA A 878 46.31 -0.18 14.83
N PHE A 879 45.15 0.25 15.32
CA PHE A 879 44.32 -0.53 16.23
C PHE A 879 43.81 -1.83 15.60
N GLN A 880 43.36 -1.79 14.34
CA GLN A 880 42.97 -2.97 13.57
C GLN A 880 44.11 -4.00 13.47
N SER A 881 45.33 -3.53 13.17
CA SER A 881 46.52 -4.39 13.09
C SER A 881 46.88 -4.99 14.45
N TRP A 882 46.69 -4.22 15.52
CA TRP A 882 46.89 -4.69 16.89
C TRP A 882 45.89 -5.79 17.26
N ILE A 883 44.59 -5.63 16.94
CA ILE A 883 43.57 -6.67 17.16
C ILE A 883 43.92 -7.97 16.44
N ALA A 884 44.28 -7.88 15.16
CA ALA A 884 44.67 -9.04 14.35
C ALA A 884 45.94 -9.75 14.86
N SER A 885 46.81 -9.04 15.58
CA SER A 885 48.08 -9.58 16.06
C SER A 885 48.03 -10.08 17.51
N ASN A 886 47.12 -9.56 18.33
CA ASN A 886 47.12 -9.79 19.78
C ASN A 886 45.82 -10.42 20.30
N LEU A 887 44.67 -10.14 19.67
CA LEU A 887 43.37 -10.54 20.22
C LEU A 887 42.67 -11.63 19.40
N LEU A 888 42.57 -11.44 18.08
CA LEU A 888 41.81 -12.29 17.16
C LEU A 888 42.69 -12.64 15.96
N LYS A 889 43.63 -13.56 16.16
CA LYS A 889 44.59 -13.93 15.10
C LYS A 889 43.93 -14.89 14.13
N SER A 890 44.21 -14.75 12.85
CA SER A 890 43.82 -15.74 11.86
C SER A 890 44.51 -17.08 12.13
N ASP A 891 43.78 -18.17 11.99
CA ASP A 891 44.28 -19.53 12.15
C ASP A 891 43.81 -20.41 10.98
N ASN A 892 44.72 -21.16 10.36
CA ASN A 892 44.38 -21.94 9.16
C ASN A 892 43.48 -23.16 9.46
N ARG A 893 43.40 -23.61 10.72
CA ARG A 893 42.60 -24.78 11.11
C ARG A 893 41.17 -24.36 11.47
N SER A 894 41.01 -23.28 12.24
CA SER A 894 39.70 -22.83 12.76
C SER A 894 39.26 -21.44 12.32
N CYS A 895 39.88 -20.88 11.27
CA CYS A 895 39.77 -19.49 10.80
C CYS A 895 40.30 -18.44 11.78
N SER A 896 39.95 -18.56 13.06
CA SER A 896 40.35 -17.71 14.17
C SER A 896 41.08 -18.55 15.22
N ASP A 897 42.08 -17.97 15.90
CA ASP A 897 42.79 -18.64 17.00
C ASP A 897 41.97 -18.68 18.29
N SER A 898 40.99 -17.79 18.39
CA SER A 898 40.13 -17.59 19.54
C SER A 898 38.76 -17.03 19.16
N LEU A 899 37.80 -17.17 20.06
CA LEU A 899 36.53 -16.44 20.05
C LEU A 899 36.55 -15.39 21.14
N LEU A 900 36.09 -14.19 20.84
CA LEU A 900 35.87 -13.13 21.81
C LEU A 900 34.37 -13.04 22.12
N VAL A 901 34.01 -12.97 23.39
CA VAL A 901 32.63 -12.92 23.87
C VAL A 901 32.43 -11.74 24.80
N TYR A 902 31.39 -10.94 24.55
CA TYR A 902 30.98 -9.83 25.41
C TYR A 902 29.46 -9.74 25.54
N VAL A 903 28.99 -8.93 26.50
CA VAL A 903 27.56 -8.69 26.74
C VAL A 903 27.31 -7.19 26.76
N GLU A 904 26.40 -6.74 25.92
CA GLU A 904 26.00 -5.34 25.92
C GLU A 904 25.17 -4.97 27.17
N PRO A 905 25.34 -3.76 27.73
CA PRO A 905 24.56 -3.29 28.88
C PRO A 905 23.05 -3.29 28.63
N ALA A 906 22.61 -3.22 27.38
CA ALA A 906 21.20 -3.30 26.99
C ALA A 906 20.51 -4.59 27.48
N SER A 907 21.26 -5.69 27.67
CA SER A 907 20.75 -6.94 28.23
C SER A 907 20.49 -6.89 29.74
N ARG A 908 20.89 -5.82 30.46
CA ARG A 908 20.88 -5.78 31.93
C ARG A 908 19.71 -5.01 32.55
N ALA A 909 19.31 -3.89 31.95
CA ALA A 909 18.28 -3.02 32.54
C ALA A 909 17.20 -2.63 31.51
N PRO A 910 15.92 -2.56 31.93
CA PRO A 910 14.87 -2.05 31.07
C PRO A 910 15.14 -0.58 30.73
N LEU A 911 14.86 -0.21 29.50
CA LEU A 911 15.05 1.13 28.99
C LEU A 911 13.76 1.55 28.31
N TYR A 912 12.96 2.38 28.96
CA TYR A 912 11.64 2.75 28.46
C TYR A 912 11.69 3.86 27.41
N ARG A 913 10.68 3.85 26.53
CA ARG A 913 10.50 4.83 25.44
C ARG A 913 9.86 6.15 25.86
N ASP A 914 9.15 6.17 26.98
CA ASP A 914 8.39 7.31 27.51
C ASP A 914 9.22 8.26 28.40
N TYR A 915 10.50 7.95 28.60
CA TYR A 915 11.43 8.81 29.32
C TYR A 915 11.93 9.95 28.43
N TYR A 916 11.65 11.20 28.82
CA TYR A 916 12.23 12.39 28.19
C TYR A 916 13.72 12.51 28.55
N ARG A 917 14.58 12.57 27.54
CA ARG A 917 16.05 12.60 27.69
C ARG A 917 16.62 13.96 27.32
N ASP A 918 17.85 14.19 27.78
CA ASP A 918 18.67 15.31 27.34
C ASP A 918 18.99 15.23 25.83
N GLU A 919 19.51 16.34 25.28
CA GLU A 919 19.90 16.43 23.87
C GLU A 919 20.95 15.36 23.50
N PRO A 920 20.93 14.83 22.25
CA PRO A 920 21.92 13.85 21.83
C PRO A 920 23.36 14.35 21.96
N THR A 921 24.27 13.47 22.37
CA THR A 921 25.69 13.81 22.55
C THR A 921 26.57 13.20 21.45
N ILE A 922 27.85 13.59 21.44
CA ILE A 922 28.87 13.01 20.55
C ILE A 922 29.15 11.57 20.99
N PRO A 923 29.06 10.58 20.08
CA PRO A 923 29.23 9.18 20.43
C PRO A 923 30.71 8.79 20.47
N PHE A 924 31.41 9.12 21.55
CA PHE A 924 32.76 8.59 21.79
C PHE A 924 32.71 7.08 22.02
N GLY A 925 33.69 6.34 21.50
CA GLY A 925 33.61 4.88 21.42
C GLY A 925 34.89 4.15 21.84
N SER A 926 34.86 3.51 23.00
CA SER A 926 35.97 2.69 23.54
C SER A 926 35.53 1.33 24.13
N GLY A 927 34.23 1.00 24.06
CA GLY A 927 33.68 -0.26 24.56
C GLY A 927 33.93 -1.47 23.65
N ALA A 928 33.55 -2.66 24.12
CA ALA A 928 33.71 -3.93 23.38
C ALA A 928 33.08 -3.89 21.99
N ASN A 929 31.88 -3.33 21.87
CA ASN A 929 31.17 -3.16 20.61
C ASN A 929 31.95 -2.34 19.56
N MET A 930 32.94 -1.55 19.96
CA MET A 930 33.75 -0.77 19.04
C MET A 930 34.93 -1.56 18.46
N ILE A 931 35.28 -2.70 19.05
CA ILE A 931 36.34 -3.58 18.54
C ILE A 931 36.01 -4.02 17.10
N SER A 932 34.80 -4.53 16.87
CA SER A 932 34.35 -4.98 15.55
C SER A 932 34.17 -3.83 14.54
N VAL A 933 33.89 -2.63 15.03
CA VAL A 933 33.81 -1.42 14.21
C VAL A 933 35.18 -1.03 13.67
N TYR A 934 36.15 -0.88 14.56
CA TYR A 934 37.49 -0.41 14.20
C TYR A 934 38.29 -1.49 13.46
N ALA A 935 38.25 -2.72 13.95
CA ALA A 935 39.00 -3.83 13.35
C ALA A 935 38.34 -4.42 12.09
N GLY A 936 37.06 -4.13 11.86
CA GLY A 936 36.31 -4.65 10.71
C GLY A 936 36.18 -6.18 10.73
N VAL A 937 36.11 -6.76 11.93
CA VAL A 937 35.91 -8.19 12.19
C VAL A 937 34.42 -8.52 12.31
N PRO A 938 33.99 -9.78 12.06
CA PRO A 938 32.60 -10.16 12.19
C PRO A 938 32.18 -10.22 13.66
N ASP A 939 30.93 -9.83 13.92
CA ASP A 939 30.38 -9.72 15.27
C ASP A 939 28.88 -10.08 15.23
N MET A 940 28.53 -11.20 15.87
CA MET A 940 27.22 -11.80 15.82
C MET A 940 26.50 -11.76 17.17
N VAL A 941 25.32 -11.15 17.17
CA VAL A 941 24.39 -11.21 18.31
C VAL A 941 23.67 -12.54 18.32
N VAL A 942 23.72 -13.19 19.48
CA VAL A 942 23.09 -14.48 19.72
C VAL A 942 22.20 -14.39 20.97
N PRO A 943 20.87 -14.53 20.84
CA PRO A 943 19.97 -14.63 21.98
C PRO A 943 20.21 -15.92 22.77
N ILE A 944 20.45 -15.80 24.08
CA ILE A 944 20.70 -16.94 24.98
C ILE A 944 19.53 -17.20 25.95
N GLY A 945 18.53 -16.32 25.96
CA GLY A 945 17.29 -16.49 26.71
C GLY A 945 16.67 -15.16 27.09
N GLU A 946 15.88 -15.18 28.16
CA GLU A 946 15.18 -14.02 28.72
C GLU A 946 15.34 -13.95 30.24
N LYS A 947 15.36 -12.73 30.77
CA LYS A 947 15.38 -12.43 32.21
C LYS A 947 14.06 -11.78 32.63
N THR A 948 13.70 -11.89 33.90
CA THR A 948 12.53 -11.20 34.44
C THR A 948 12.89 -9.75 34.83
N TYR A 949 11.91 -8.86 34.75
CA TYR A 949 11.95 -7.54 35.38
C TYR A 949 10.55 -7.10 35.78
N VAL A 950 10.43 -6.23 36.78
CA VAL A 950 9.13 -5.62 37.13
C VAL A 950 8.89 -4.44 36.20
N SER A 951 7.87 -4.52 35.35
CA SER A 951 7.53 -3.44 34.44
C SER A 951 6.86 -2.29 35.17
N GLN A 952 7.30 -1.08 34.86
CA GLN A 952 6.67 0.15 35.34
C GLN A 952 5.38 0.47 34.56
N VAL A 953 5.23 -0.14 33.38
CA VAL A 953 4.05 0.04 32.50
C VAL A 953 2.92 -0.89 32.94
N THR A 954 3.20 -2.19 33.11
CA THR A 954 2.16 -3.17 33.47
C THR A 954 2.01 -3.37 34.98
N GLY A 955 3.03 -2.99 35.77
CA GLY A 955 3.09 -3.26 37.21
C GLY A 955 3.32 -4.73 37.58
N LEU A 956 3.60 -5.58 36.58
CA LEU A 956 3.80 -7.02 36.73
C LEU A 956 5.22 -7.43 36.33
N GLU A 957 5.57 -8.69 36.61
CA GLU A 957 6.79 -9.29 36.06
C GLU A 957 6.64 -9.51 34.55
N GLU A 958 7.62 -9.00 33.81
CA GLU A 958 7.77 -9.06 32.36
C GLU A 958 9.10 -9.71 31.99
N MET A 959 9.24 -10.12 30.73
CA MET A 959 10.46 -10.75 30.20
C MET A 959 11.23 -9.79 29.29
N SER A 960 12.55 -9.76 29.43
CA SER A 960 13.46 -9.02 28.55
C SER A 960 14.49 -9.97 27.93
N PRO A 961 14.85 -9.81 26.64
CA PRO A 961 15.90 -10.59 26.02
C PRO A 961 17.24 -10.47 26.73
N VAL A 962 18.01 -11.55 26.67
CA VAL A 962 19.43 -11.60 27.03
C VAL A 962 20.18 -12.19 25.84
N SER A 963 21.15 -11.43 25.33
CA SER A 963 21.98 -11.84 24.19
C SER A 963 23.46 -11.66 24.52
N VAL A 964 24.29 -12.44 23.84
CA VAL A 964 25.76 -12.34 23.84
C VAL A 964 26.24 -12.06 22.44
N ASP A 965 27.42 -11.46 22.33
CA ASP A 965 28.05 -11.19 21.06
C ASP A 965 29.25 -12.11 20.88
N LEU A 966 29.32 -12.78 19.73
CA LEU A 966 30.43 -13.67 19.35
C LEU A 966 31.25 -12.99 18.24
N VAL A 967 32.54 -12.77 18.51
CA VAL A 967 33.47 -12.09 17.60
C VAL A 967 34.63 -13.01 17.26
N ALA A 968 34.99 -13.08 15.99
CA ALA A 968 36.09 -13.88 15.47
C ALA A 968 37.06 -13.03 14.62
N ALA A 969 38.17 -13.61 14.16
CA ALA A 969 39.06 -12.93 13.24
C ALA A 969 38.36 -12.48 11.95
N ARG A 970 38.90 -11.44 11.29
CA ARG A 970 38.34 -10.89 10.05
C ARG A 970 38.30 -11.95 8.95
N GLY A 971 37.15 -12.08 8.28
CA GLY A 971 36.90 -13.11 7.27
C GLY A 971 36.34 -14.42 7.82
N CYS A 972 36.14 -14.54 9.13
CA CYS A 972 35.60 -15.75 9.78
C CYS A 972 34.09 -15.73 9.98
N ASP A 973 33.36 -14.93 9.20
CA ASP A 973 31.90 -14.81 9.28
C ASP A 973 31.24 -16.17 9.08
N GLY A 974 31.68 -16.92 8.06
CA GLY A 974 31.12 -18.23 7.74
C GLY A 974 31.36 -19.29 8.82
N MET A 975 32.53 -19.27 9.47
CA MET A 975 32.81 -20.13 10.63
C MET A 975 31.83 -19.84 11.79
N LEU A 976 31.52 -18.56 12.06
CA LEU A 976 30.56 -18.21 13.11
C LEU A 976 29.13 -18.65 12.77
N PHE A 977 28.70 -18.57 11.51
CA PHE A 977 27.39 -19.09 11.10
C PHE A 977 27.29 -20.59 11.32
N GLN A 978 28.32 -21.33 10.87
CA GLN A 978 28.38 -22.78 11.05
C GLN A 978 28.34 -23.15 12.54
N LEU A 979 29.12 -22.44 13.37
CA LEU A 979 29.11 -22.62 14.83
C LEU A 979 27.70 -22.41 15.41
N ILE A 980 27.01 -21.32 15.04
CA ILE A 980 25.68 -21.03 15.58
C ILE A 980 24.68 -22.11 15.18
N ASN A 981 24.71 -22.58 13.93
CA ASN A 981 23.85 -23.68 13.50
C ASN A 981 24.14 -24.98 14.27
N GLU A 982 25.42 -25.31 14.51
CA GLU A 982 25.79 -26.45 15.36
C GLU A 982 25.29 -26.29 16.80
N LEU A 983 25.44 -25.11 17.40
CA LEU A 983 24.96 -24.80 18.75
C LEU A 983 23.44 -24.93 18.88
N VAL A 984 22.69 -24.62 17.82
CA VAL A 984 21.24 -24.87 17.76
C VAL A 984 20.95 -26.37 17.68
N GLN A 985 21.66 -27.11 16.83
CA GLN A 985 21.49 -28.57 16.69
C GLN A 985 21.74 -29.31 18.01
N VAL A 986 22.75 -28.91 18.78
CA VAL A 986 23.05 -29.51 20.10
C VAL A 986 22.21 -28.93 21.25
N GLY A 987 21.31 -27.98 20.96
CA GLY A 987 20.36 -27.42 21.92
C GLY A 987 20.96 -26.43 22.93
N ILE A 988 22.16 -25.89 22.66
CA ILE A 988 22.75 -24.79 23.43
C ILE A 988 22.05 -23.48 23.09
N LEU A 989 21.77 -23.27 21.81
CA LEU A 989 20.97 -22.17 21.28
C LEU A 989 19.63 -22.69 20.75
N ARG A 990 18.70 -21.77 20.46
CA ARG A 990 17.39 -22.07 19.92
C ARG A 990 16.96 -21.01 18.92
N GLU A 991 16.11 -21.40 17.98
CA GLU A 991 15.33 -20.46 17.19
C GLU A 991 14.46 -19.60 18.12
N VAL A 992 14.32 -18.32 17.81
CA VAL A 992 13.52 -17.38 18.61
C VAL A 992 12.11 -17.22 18.06
N LYS A 993 11.13 -16.95 18.94
CA LYS A 993 9.73 -16.72 18.56
C LYS A 993 9.41 -15.24 18.38
N ALA A 994 8.45 -14.91 17.51
CA ALA A 994 7.91 -13.55 17.43
C ALA A 994 6.92 -13.28 18.57
N GLY A 995 6.74 -12.00 18.93
CA GLY A 995 5.80 -11.55 19.94
C GLY A 995 6.46 -11.18 21.27
N ARG A 996 5.70 -11.23 22.37
CA ARG A 996 6.11 -10.72 23.69
C ARG A 996 7.33 -11.43 24.29
N SER A 997 7.45 -12.73 24.10
CA SER A 997 8.59 -13.53 24.58
C SER A 997 9.35 -14.13 23.40
N LEU A 998 10.68 -14.09 23.45
CA LEU A 998 11.51 -14.76 22.44
C LEU A 998 11.52 -16.30 22.61
N VAL A 999 11.04 -16.80 23.76
CA VAL A 999 10.99 -18.24 24.07
C VAL A 999 9.60 -18.81 23.81
N SER A 1000 8.55 -18.16 24.34
CA SER A 1000 7.18 -18.66 24.28
C SER A 1000 6.32 -17.96 23.22
N GLY A 1001 6.83 -16.91 22.58
CA GLY A 1001 6.08 -16.07 21.65
C GLY A 1001 5.00 -15.26 22.36
N GLY A 1002 3.78 -15.30 21.84
CA GLY A 1002 2.59 -14.74 22.46
C GLY A 1002 2.24 -13.33 21.97
N ASN A 1003 0.99 -12.94 22.22
CA ASN A 1003 0.45 -11.67 21.75
C ASN A 1003 1.23 -10.50 22.35
N ILE A 1004 1.54 -9.52 21.50
CA ILE A 1004 2.09 -8.23 21.91
C ILE A 1004 0.99 -7.47 22.66
N LEU A 1005 1.34 -6.84 23.78
CA LEU A 1005 0.42 -6.07 24.59
C LEU A 1005 0.48 -4.59 24.17
N PHE A 1006 -0.67 -4.00 23.81
CA PHE A 1006 -0.84 -2.57 23.58
C PHE A 1006 -2.29 -2.13 23.82
#